data_AF-K2FCU8-F1
#
_entry.id   AF-K2FCU8-F1
#
_cell.length_a   1.000
_cell.length_b   1.000
_cell.length_c   1.000
_cell.angle_alpha   90.00
_cell.angle_beta   90.00
_cell.angle_gamma   90.00
#
_symmetry.space_group_name_H-M   'P 1'
#
loop_
_entity.id
_entity.type
_entity.pdbx_description
1 polymer ?
#
loop_
_entity_poly.entity_id
_entity_poly.type
_entity_poly.pdbx_seq_one_letter_code
_entity_poly.pdbx_strand_id
1 'polypeptide(L)'
;TVTITAGAGVFSEAQTGNIGVGDRVTYNTSQIAYISAKTHPDMAHWSLVTATGNLVSDVTNATVNSITREFTSLSAAIAGADDASHLNSADLAVSNVVLNIPCYYDTGVDVIGVNVSGFITSIPNFIKVYTPNNITTEVNVSQRHQGRWNDAKYIVKSAADVVIRIYLPNVWIDGIQVDSVDTTGITTNSIGKSAILKISNNIVRHSGNTDFRYGILLNYEASMISGIGYAYNNIVYGFNSANSLGISTGSGAWKGYFYGNTVYDTARGIANGGGTIYSKNNITQNCGDGFWGPFDASSSYNISDLASDAPGANSKNGVQAKFTDVANKDFRLSADDNVARDAGADLSNDTNLKFSTDIEGQSRIAPWDIGADEGTTKIFYSVGQNTDDHKTGSPTVTVSGATATFSEAQTASNMGVGDVIDYDADNKKCFIAKKVSQTVWNCTSATGGLPTAASGVVVNSISHAFASLSAAITGASGASFLNTSDLVSGNYQLNFPCYYDSGADTTFVNVAGYTTGTSNYIKIYTPNNSSTEVNQGQRHGGKWDDGKYRLEVSAAADFTPGINLSVKHARIEGIQVKLTNNDYGYGYSVALGNGENSEAYVTQNVIRGNFTTTNGDSYFGIRANHNSVNAKVYISNNTIYDIGNGGHWSSAGIYINGTLTGYIYNNTIHGSQQGINSGITSVTIKNNLSYSNGDDYYGSFNAASANNLSKDATSPNVSFRSKTVSFVDATNKDFHLSNVDTAARDAGVDLSADENFPFSKDIDGQIRPIGGIWDMGADEAASSTKINGGVKIDGGVKIQKQ
;
A
#
# COMPACT_ATOMS: atom_id res chain seq x y z
N THR A 1 1.00 31.45 -22.68
CA THR A 1 2.29 32.16 -22.87
C THR A 1 3.22 31.82 -21.72
N VAL A 2 4.50 32.19 -21.83
CA VAL A 2 5.48 32.09 -20.74
C VAL A 2 6.20 33.43 -20.57
N THR A 3 6.40 33.84 -19.33
CA THR A 3 7.32 34.93 -18.96
C THR A 3 8.52 34.30 -18.27
N ILE A 4 9.72 34.62 -18.73
CA ILE A 4 10.97 34.09 -18.20
C ILE A 4 11.80 35.25 -17.65
N THR A 5 12.25 35.14 -16.41
CA THR A 5 13.14 36.12 -15.75
C THR A 5 14.21 35.39 -14.97
N ALA A 6 15.48 35.57 -15.36
CA ALA A 6 16.63 34.87 -14.79
C ALA A 6 16.41 33.35 -14.72
N GLY A 7 15.84 32.76 -15.78
CA GLY A 7 15.51 31.33 -15.86
C GLY A 7 14.25 30.90 -15.10
N ALA A 8 13.60 31.77 -14.32
CA ALA A 8 12.30 31.45 -13.73
C ALA A 8 11.19 31.65 -14.76
N GLY A 9 10.59 30.55 -15.23
CA GLY A 9 9.48 30.53 -16.15
C GLY A 9 8.13 30.49 -15.44
N VAL A 10 7.26 31.45 -15.77
CA VAL A 10 5.87 31.52 -15.33
C VAL A 10 4.96 31.34 -16.53
N PHE A 11 4.28 30.20 -16.60
CA PHE A 11 3.29 29.91 -17.62
C PHE A 11 1.96 30.59 -17.27
N SER A 12 1.28 31.14 -18.28
CA SER A 12 -0.01 31.80 -18.08
C SER A 12 -1.14 30.84 -17.67
N GLU A 13 -0.92 29.54 -17.84
CA GLU A 13 -1.83 28.46 -17.47
C GLU A 13 -1.06 27.36 -16.75
N ALA A 14 -1.72 26.65 -15.83
CA ALA A 14 -1.14 25.51 -15.15
C ALA A 14 -0.86 24.38 -16.16
N GLN A 15 0.37 23.87 -16.16
CA GLN A 15 0.77 22.76 -17.03
C GLN A 15 0.50 21.45 -16.30
N THR A 16 -0.69 20.87 -16.47
CA THR A 16 -1.20 19.77 -15.63
C THR A 16 -0.84 18.35 -16.11
N GLY A 17 -0.23 18.22 -17.29
CA GLY A 17 0.19 16.92 -17.83
C GLY A 17 1.33 16.27 -17.03
N ASN A 18 1.87 15.15 -17.54
CA ASN A 18 3.08 14.48 -17.04
C ASN A 18 4.36 15.29 -17.36
N ILE A 19 4.31 16.60 -17.18
CA ILE A 19 5.42 17.53 -17.38
C ILE A 19 6.42 17.44 -16.21
N GLY A 20 7.70 17.62 -16.51
CA GLY A 20 8.75 17.72 -15.51
C GLY A 20 10.12 18.04 -16.09
N VAL A 21 11.15 17.84 -15.26
CA VAL A 21 12.55 18.03 -15.63
C VAL A 21 12.93 17.27 -16.91
N GLY A 22 13.71 17.91 -17.76
CA GLY A 22 14.14 17.38 -19.06
C GLY A 22 13.18 17.67 -20.22
N ASP A 23 11.95 18.14 -19.97
CA ASP A 23 11.03 18.50 -21.05
C ASP A 23 11.50 19.76 -21.79
N ARG A 24 11.39 19.70 -23.12
CA ARG A 24 11.66 20.81 -24.02
C ARG A 24 10.46 21.73 -24.11
N VAL A 25 10.70 23.01 -23.86
CA VAL A 25 9.76 24.11 -24.09
C VAL A 25 10.18 24.84 -25.35
N THR A 26 9.34 24.78 -26.39
CA THR A 26 9.52 25.60 -27.59
C THR A 26 8.64 26.84 -27.50
N TYR A 27 9.23 28.03 -27.62
CA TYR A 27 8.54 29.32 -27.47
C TYR A 27 9.02 30.33 -28.51
N ASN A 28 8.22 31.39 -28.73
CA ASN A 28 8.52 32.43 -29.74
C ASN A 28 8.89 31.84 -31.11
N THR A 29 8.09 30.88 -31.59
CA THR A 29 8.26 30.17 -32.88
C THR A 29 9.36 29.11 -32.89
N SER A 30 10.56 29.39 -32.37
CA SER A 30 11.70 28.48 -32.49
C SER A 30 12.71 28.51 -31.33
N GLN A 31 12.51 29.34 -30.31
CA GLN A 31 13.39 29.35 -29.14
C GLN A 31 13.16 28.09 -28.31
N ILE A 32 14.23 27.53 -27.77
CA ILE A 32 14.22 26.27 -27.02
C ILE A 32 14.74 26.52 -25.61
N ALA A 33 14.02 25.99 -24.63
CA ALA A 33 14.45 25.87 -23.24
C ALA A 33 14.13 24.47 -22.73
N TYR A 34 14.74 24.08 -21.63
CA TYR A 34 14.50 22.81 -20.95
C TYR A 34 14.10 23.06 -19.50
N ILE A 35 13.14 22.29 -19.00
CA ILE A 35 12.75 22.35 -17.59
C ILE A 35 13.86 21.74 -16.74
N SER A 36 14.39 22.52 -15.78
CA SER A 36 15.42 22.08 -14.85
C SER A 36 14.90 21.83 -13.44
N ALA A 37 13.78 22.44 -13.05
CA ALA A 37 13.11 22.19 -11.79
C ALA A 37 11.66 22.67 -11.81
N LYS A 38 10.82 22.05 -10.99
CA LYS A 38 9.55 22.61 -10.53
C LYS A 38 9.82 23.53 -9.34
N THR A 39 9.21 24.72 -9.33
CA THR A 39 9.49 25.72 -8.29
C THR A 39 8.27 26.08 -7.45
N HIS A 40 7.07 25.67 -7.86
CA HIS A 40 5.83 25.89 -7.11
C HIS A 40 4.83 24.74 -7.32
N PRO A 41 3.97 24.42 -6.34
CA PRO A 41 2.96 23.36 -6.47
C PRO A 41 1.83 23.65 -7.47
N ASP A 42 1.67 24.91 -7.92
CA ASP A 42 0.57 25.32 -8.83
C ASP A 42 0.72 24.85 -10.29
N MET A 43 1.81 24.15 -10.61
CA MET A 43 2.11 23.63 -11.95
C MET A 43 2.31 24.70 -13.04
N ALA A 44 2.37 25.99 -12.66
CA ALA A 44 2.60 27.11 -13.57
C ALA A 44 4.03 27.67 -13.46
N HIS A 45 4.78 27.33 -12.41
CA HIS A 45 6.13 27.85 -12.16
C HIS A 45 7.20 26.77 -12.27
N TRP A 46 8.17 27.03 -13.15
CA TRP A 46 9.25 26.10 -13.49
C TRP A 46 10.56 26.86 -13.73
N SER A 47 11.69 26.25 -13.40
CA SER A 47 13.00 26.73 -13.82
C SER A 47 13.31 26.23 -15.23
N LEU A 48 13.84 27.11 -16.07
CA LEU A 48 14.15 26.89 -17.48
C LEU A 48 15.63 27.19 -17.76
N VAL A 49 16.28 26.29 -18.49
CA VAL A 49 17.71 26.38 -18.85
C VAL A 49 17.95 26.07 -20.33
N THR A 50 19.12 26.41 -20.85
CA THR A 50 19.58 25.94 -22.16
C THR A 50 19.96 24.45 -22.09
N ALA A 51 20.23 23.81 -23.24
CA ALA A 51 20.70 22.42 -23.28
C ALA A 51 21.98 22.17 -22.46
N THR A 52 22.77 23.22 -22.24
CA THR A 52 24.02 23.19 -21.45
C THR A 52 23.83 23.62 -19.99
N GLY A 53 22.60 23.83 -19.54
CA GLY A 53 22.28 24.22 -18.16
C GLY A 53 22.46 25.70 -17.84
N ASN A 54 22.74 26.55 -18.83
CA ASN A 54 22.83 28.00 -18.63
C ASN A 54 21.45 28.64 -18.52
N LEU A 55 21.37 29.85 -17.95
CA LEU A 55 20.13 30.62 -17.94
C LEU A 55 19.69 30.94 -19.37
N VAL A 56 18.41 30.72 -19.65
CA VAL A 56 17.78 31.22 -20.87
C VAL A 56 17.56 32.72 -20.78
N SER A 57 17.51 33.39 -21.94
CA SER A 57 17.28 34.83 -22.00
C SER A 57 15.90 35.23 -21.48
N ASP A 58 15.82 36.39 -20.84
CA ASP A 58 14.56 36.94 -20.35
C ASP A 58 13.60 37.23 -21.51
N VAL A 59 12.34 36.84 -21.33
CA VAL A 59 11.25 37.12 -22.28
C VAL A 59 9.96 37.41 -21.52
N THR A 60 9.10 38.24 -22.08
CA THR A 60 7.81 38.58 -21.48
C THR A 60 6.68 38.12 -22.39
N ASN A 61 5.72 37.37 -21.84
CA ASN A 61 4.52 36.91 -22.54
C ASN A 61 4.80 36.21 -23.89
N ALA A 62 5.88 35.44 -23.97
CA ALA A 62 6.23 34.67 -25.15
C ALA A 62 5.16 33.59 -25.43
N THR A 63 4.79 33.39 -26.69
CA THR A 63 3.91 32.28 -27.07
C THR A 63 4.65 30.97 -26.85
N VAL A 64 4.04 30.03 -26.12
CA VAL A 64 4.54 28.66 -25.98
C VAL A 64 3.94 27.84 -27.11
N ASN A 65 4.79 27.30 -27.97
CA ASN A 65 4.41 26.50 -29.12
C ASN A 65 4.19 25.04 -28.74
N SER A 66 5.07 24.49 -27.90
CA SER A 66 4.97 23.11 -27.42
C SER A 66 5.76 22.89 -26.13
N ILE A 67 5.35 21.88 -25.37
CA ILE A 67 6.14 21.26 -24.30
C ILE A 67 6.16 19.76 -24.60
N THR A 68 7.34 19.19 -24.84
CA THR A 68 7.49 17.82 -25.33
C THR A 68 8.71 17.13 -24.70
N ARG A 69 8.71 15.79 -24.72
CA ARG A 69 9.95 15.03 -24.51
C ARG A 69 10.96 15.38 -25.60
N GLU A 70 12.24 15.48 -25.23
CA GLU A 70 13.30 15.70 -26.23
C GLU A 70 13.57 14.43 -27.04
N PHE A 71 13.57 13.28 -26.36
CA PHE A 71 13.84 11.98 -26.97
C PHE A 71 12.68 11.01 -26.75
N THR A 72 12.47 10.10 -27.70
CA THR A 72 11.40 9.11 -27.67
C THR A 72 11.78 7.79 -26.99
N SER A 73 13.07 7.57 -26.71
CA SER A 73 13.60 6.41 -26.00
C SER A 73 14.87 6.78 -25.25
N LEU A 74 15.25 5.97 -24.25
CA LEU A 74 16.51 6.13 -23.53
C LEU A 74 17.71 5.88 -24.45
N SER A 75 17.60 4.92 -25.38
CA SER A 75 18.65 4.67 -26.38
C SER A 75 18.88 5.89 -27.29
N ALA A 76 17.82 6.60 -27.69
CA ALA A 76 17.92 7.82 -28.47
C ALA A 76 18.53 8.97 -27.66
N ALA A 77 18.16 9.11 -26.38
CA ALA A 77 18.72 10.14 -25.50
C ALA A 77 20.24 9.99 -25.32
N ILE A 78 20.72 8.75 -25.13
CA ILE A 78 22.16 8.47 -25.01
C ILE A 78 22.88 8.80 -26.32
N ALA A 79 22.29 8.48 -27.47
CA ALA A 79 22.93 8.68 -28.78
C ALA A 79 22.92 10.14 -29.26
N GLY A 80 21.96 10.96 -28.80
CA GLY A 80 21.77 12.34 -29.28
C GLY A 80 22.27 13.44 -28.35
N ALA A 81 22.57 13.14 -27.08
CA ALA A 81 22.85 14.18 -26.08
C ALA A 81 24.13 15.00 -26.35
N ASP A 82 25.10 14.49 -27.12
CA ASP A 82 26.35 15.18 -27.46
C ASP A 82 26.31 15.92 -28.81
N ASP A 83 25.18 15.90 -29.51
CA ASP A 83 25.08 16.52 -30.83
C ASP A 83 25.18 18.06 -30.79
N ALA A 84 25.29 18.66 -31.98
CA ALA A 84 25.49 20.11 -32.13
C ALA A 84 24.32 20.99 -31.61
N SER A 85 23.14 20.40 -31.38
CA SER A 85 21.96 21.08 -30.84
C SER A 85 21.78 20.92 -29.33
N HIS A 86 22.56 20.02 -28.70
CA HIS A 86 22.51 19.72 -27.27
C HIS A 86 23.80 20.17 -26.55
N LEU A 87 24.60 19.22 -26.04
CA LEU A 87 25.83 19.53 -25.32
C LEU A 87 26.97 19.95 -26.26
N ASN A 88 26.92 19.53 -27.53
CA ASN A 88 27.98 19.74 -28.53
C ASN A 88 29.37 19.29 -28.02
N SER A 89 29.39 18.29 -27.14
CA SER A 89 30.59 17.72 -26.52
C SER A 89 30.23 16.40 -25.86
N ALA A 90 31.02 15.37 -26.14
CA ALA A 90 30.95 14.09 -25.43
C ALA A 90 31.82 14.08 -24.15
N ASP A 91 32.65 15.12 -23.93
CA ASP A 91 33.50 15.24 -22.75
C ASP A 91 32.81 16.06 -21.67
N LEU A 92 32.10 15.36 -20.77
CA LEU A 92 31.35 15.98 -19.68
C LEU A 92 32.29 16.62 -18.65
N ALA A 93 33.51 16.12 -18.53
CA ALA A 93 34.51 16.64 -17.60
C ALA A 93 35.07 17.98 -18.08
N VAL A 94 35.39 18.09 -19.36
CA VAL A 94 35.82 19.36 -19.97
C VAL A 94 34.66 20.37 -20.00
N SER A 95 33.45 19.93 -20.34
CA SER A 95 32.27 20.79 -20.34
C SER A 95 31.77 21.15 -18.92
N ASN A 96 32.28 20.47 -17.89
CA ASN A 96 31.86 20.62 -16.49
C ASN A 96 30.34 20.52 -16.28
N VAL A 97 29.72 19.50 -16.87
CA VAL A 97 28.26 19.24 -16.77
C VAL A 97 27.98 17.86 -16.18
N VAL A 98 26.75 17.66 -15.71
CA VAL A 98 26.18 16.34 -15.40
C VAL A 98 25.10 16.07 -16.43
N LEU A 99 25.15 14.92 -17.09
CA LEU A 99 24.11 14.51 -18.03
C LEU A 99 23.01 13.78 -17.26
N ASN A 100 21.89 14.47 -17.03
CA ASN A 100 20.69 13.91 -16.43
C ASN A 100 19.71 13.48 -17.52
N ILE A 101 19.32 12.21 -17.51
CA ILE A 101 18.33 11.63 -18.42
C ILE A 101 17.14 11.17 -17.58
N PRO A 102 16.15 12.06 -17.36
CA PRO A 102 14.91 11.70 -16.69
C PRO A 102 14.00 10.91 -17.64
N CYS A 103 13.55 9.74 -17.21
CA CYS A 103 12.72 8.83 -17.99
C CYS A 103 11.25 8.92 -17.55
N TYR A 104 10.34 9.01 -18.53
CA TYR A 104 8.91 9.19 -18.31
C TYR A 104 8.09 8.12 -19.01
N TYR A 105 7.01 7.69 -18.36
CA TYR A 105 5.99 6.87 -18.99
C TYR A 105 4.96 7.75 -19.69
N ASP A 106 4.85 7.61 -21.00
CA ASP A 106 3.86 8.32 -21.81
C ASP A 106 2.87 7.35 -22.47
N THR A 107 3.34 6.42 -23.32
CA THR A 107 2.45 5.59 -24.15
C THR A 107 2.80 4.09 -24.19
N GLY A 108 3.89 3.66 -23.57
CA GLY A 108 4.28 2.23 -23.57
C GLY A 108 5.70 1.97 -23.10
N VAL A 109 6.13 0.72 -23.31
CA VAL A 109 7.44 0.19 -22.93
C VAL A 109 8.51 0.64 -23.93
N ASP A 110 9.69 1.03 -23.44
CA ASP A 110 10.88 1.21 -24.27
C ASP A 110 11.49 -0.16 -24.59
N VAL A 111 11.36 -0.61 -25.85
CA VAL A 111 11.71 -1.98 -26.28
C VAL A 111 13.12 -2.10 -26.85
N ILE A 112 13.93 -1.04 -26.77
CA ILE A 112 15.27 -1.01 -27.35
C ILE A 112 16.31 -1.13 -26.23
N GLY A 113 17.17 -2.15 -26.31
CA GLY A 113 18.32 -2.27 -25.43
C GLY A 113 19.24 -1.04 -25.51
N VAL A 114 19.80 -0.63 -24.37
CA VAL A 114 20.50 0.65 -24.21
C VAL A 114 21.99 0.41 -23.99
N ASN A 115 22.83 1.06 -24.80
CA ASN A 115 24.29 1.08 -24.61
C ASN A 115 24.73 2.46 -24.11
N VAL A 116 24.95 2.62 -22.81
CA VAL A 116 25.50 3.84 -22.20
C VAL A 116 26.99 3.93 -22.54
N SER A 117 27.31 4.66 -23.60
CA SER A 117 28.63 4.72 -24.24
C SER A 117 28.86 6.11 -24.86
N GLY A 118 30.07 6.37 -25.37
CA GLY A 118 30.37 7.57 -26.16
C GLY A 118 30.88 8.78 -25.37
N PHE A 119 30.72 8.82 -24.04
CA PHE A 119 31.11 9.98 -23.22
C PHE A 119 32.42 9.79 -22.44
N ILE A 120 33.07 10.90 -22.14
CA ILE A 120 34.16 11.00 -21.16
C ILE A 120 33.59 11.62 -19.88
N THR A 121 33.72 10.90 -18.77
CA THR A 121 33.13 11.27 -17.47
C THR A 121 34.19 11.40 -16.38
N SER A 122 33.81 12.05 -15.29
CA SER A 122 34.59 12.13 -14.05
C SER A 122 33.65 11.93 -12.85
N ILE A 123 34.19 11.89 -11.63
CA ILE A 123 33.38 11.80 -10.41
C ILE A 123 32.37 12.96 -10.27
N PRO A 124 32.76 14.24 -10.47
CA PRO A 124 31.80 15.34 -10.47
C PRO A 124 30.94 15.44 -11.75
N ASN A 125 31.35 14.83 -12.87
CA ASN A 125 30.69 14.92 -14.18
C ASN A 125 30.27 13.53 -14.67
N PHE A 126 29.15 13.05 -14.15
CA PHE A 126 28.61 11.71 -14.38
C PHE A 126 27.37 11.72 -15.29
N ILE A 127 26.94 10.52 -15.69
CA ILE A 127 25.64 10.31 -16.34
C ILE A 127 24.67 9.74 -15.30
N LYS A 128 23.47 10.31 -15.19
CA LYS A 128 22.38 9.80 -14.36
C LYS A 128 21.17 9.50 -15.22
N VAL A 129 20.80 8.23 -15.30
CA VAL A 129 19.54 7.75 -15.88
C VAL A 129 18.59 7.45 -14.74
N TYR A 130 17.43 8.10 -14.70
CA TYR A 130 16.53 7.95 -13.56
C TYR A 130 15.07 8.23 -13.91
N THR A 131 14.15 7.69 -13.12
CA THR A 131 12.76 8.16 -13.12
C THR A 131 12.57 9.28 -12.09
N PRO A 132 12.13 10.49 -12.50
CA PRO A 132 11.78 11.56 -11.57
C PRO A 132 10.69 11.12 -10.59
N ASN A 133 10.84 11.46 -9.31
CA ASN A 133 9.86 11.09 -8.30
C ASN A 133 9.46 12.24 -7.38
N ASN A 134 10.24 13.32 -7.32
CA ASN A 134 9.92 14.42 -6.45
C ASN A 134 8.85 15.33 -7.08
N ILE A 135 7.62 15.23 -6.58
CA ILE A 135 6.48 16.00 -7.11
C ILE A 135 6.52 17.51 -6.79
N THR A 136 7.44 17.92 -5.92
CA THR A 136 7.63 19.31 -5.53
C THR A 136 8.73 20.00 -6.32
N THR A 137 9.78 19.26 -6.72
CA THR A 137 10.94 19.84 -7.40
C THR A 137 11.23 19.30 -8.80
N GLU A 138 10.70 18.15 -9.20
CA GLU A 138 11.05 17.52 -10.48
C GLU A 138 9.87 17.37 -11.44
N VAL A 139 8.71 16.94 -10.96
CA VAL A 139 7.63 16.47 -11.81
C VAL A 139 6.25 16.78 -11.23
N ASN A 140 5.18 16.68 -12.02
CA ASN A 140 3.82 16.72 -11.48
C ASN A 140 3.35 15.38 -10.90
N VAL A 141 3.73 14.29 -11.56
CA VAL A 141 3.37 12.92 -11.17
C VAL A 141 4.63 12.08 -11.15
N SER A 142 4.93 11.44 -10.01
CA SER A 142 6.09 10.56 -9.87
C SER A 142 6.12 9.50 -10.98
N GLN A 143 7.26 9.34 -11.63
CA GLN A 143 7.51 8.34 -12.67
C GLN A 143 8.15 7.07 -12.12
N ARG A 144 8.56 7.08 -10.86
CA ARG A 144 9.16 5.93 -10.18
C ARG A 144 8.09 4.92 -9.79
N HIS A 145 8.45 3.64 -9.85
CA HIS A 145 7.67 2.59 -9.21
C HIS A 145 7.61 2.79 -7.68
N GLN A 146 6.71 2.08 -7.01
CA GLN A 146 6.53 2.16 -5.55
C GLN A 146 6.90 0.80 -4.95
N GLY A 147 8.17 0.40 -5.08
CA GLY A 147 8.67 -0.90 -4.60
C GLY A 147 8.07 -2.17 -5.24
N ARG A 148 7.14 -2.04 -6.19
CA ARG A 148 6.52 -3.14 -6.94
C ARG A 148 6.41 -2.81 -8.42
N TRP A 149 6.41 -3.85 -9.25
CA TRP A 149 6.28 -3.68 -10.70
C TRP A 149 4.97 -2.97 -11.05
N ASN A 150 5.02 -2.02 -11.98
CA ASN A 150 3.88 -1.22 -12.40
C ASN A 150 3.99 -0.91 -13.91
N ASP A 151 3.07 -1.46 -14.70
CA ASP A 151 3.06 -1.27 -16.16
C ASP A 151 2.69 0.15 -16.61
N ALA A 152 2.25 1.01 -15.69
CA ALA A 152 2.00 2.44 -15.89
C ALA A 152 3.18 3.33 -15.44
N LYS A 153 4.38 2.76 -15.30
CA LYS A 153 5.64 3.48 -15.02
C LYS A 153 6.67 3.16 -16.10
N TYR A 154 7.77 3.92 -16.15
CA TYR A 154 8.76 3.77 -17.21
C TYR A 154 9.40 2.39 -17.13
N ILE A 155 9.40 1.67 -18.26
CA ILE A 155 9.97 0.32 -18.39
C ILE A 155 10.91 0.31 -19.59
N VAL A 156 12.09 -0.26 -19.39
CA VAL A 156 12.97 -0.67 -20.49
C VAL A 156 12.94 -2.19 -20.59
N LYS A 157 12.72 -2.69 -21.79
CA LYS A 157 12.59 -4.12 -22.11
C LYS A 157 13.46 -4.47 -23.30
N SER A 158 14.11 -5.63 -23.25
CA SER A 158 14.80 -6.19 -24.41
C SER A 158 14.73 -7.71 -24.41
N ALA A 159 14.54 -8.28 -25.60
CA ALA A 159 14.62 -9.72 -25.87
C ALA A 159 15.77 -10.11 -26.81
N ALA A 160 16.42 -9.12 -27.42
CA ALA A 160 17.43 -9.34 -28.47
C ALA A 160 18.85 -9.07 -27.99
N ASP A 161 19.02 -8.14 -27.04
CA ASP A 161 20.31 -7.78 -26.44
C ASP A 161 20.12 -7.50 -24.94
N VAL A 162 21.22 -7.27 -24.22
CA VAL A 162 21.19 -6.78 -22.84
C VAL A 162 20.30 -5.54 -22.73
N VAL A 163 19.49 -5.45 -21.67
CA VAL A 163 18.53 -4.34 -21.54
C VAL A 163 19.24 -3.01 -21.32
N ILE A 164 20.17 -2.94 -20.36
CA ILE A 164 21.04 -1.77 -20.14
C ILE A 164 22.49 -2.25 -20.01
N ARG A 165 23.34 -1.77 -20.92
CA ARG A 165 24.77 -2.04 -20.93
C ARG A 165 25.57 -0.76 -20.77
N ILE A 166 26.52 -0.76 -19.83
CA ILE A 166 27.33 0.40 -19.46
C ILE A 166 28.77 0.20 -19.90
N TYR A 167 29.31 1.13 -20.71
CA TYR A 167 30.65 1.06 -21.29
C TYR A 167 31.65 2.08 -20.71
N LEU A 168 31.23 2.94 -19.79
CA LEU A 168 32.03 4.06 -19.30
C LEU A 168 31.89 4.22 -17.78
N PRO A 169 32.88 4.83 -17.09
CA PRO A 169 32.84 5.00 -15.65
C PRO A 169 31.86 6.10 -15.24
N ASN A 170 31.52 6.19 -13.94
CA ASN A 170 30.70 7.28 -13.38
C ASN A 170 29.29 7.34 -14.01
N VAL A 171 28.53 6.24 -13.87
CA VAL A 171 27.14 6.12 -14.33
C VAL A 171 26.23 5.70 -13.18
N TRP A 172 25.10 6.38 -13.06
CA TRP A 172 24.06 6.10 -12.07
C TRP A 172 22.76 5.69 -12.78
N ILE A 173 22.19 4.54 -12.40
CA ILE A 173 20.90 4.03 -12.85
C ILE A 173 19.97 3.94 -11.65
N ASP A 174 18.87 4.72 -11.65
CA ASP A 174 18.07 4.92 -10.45
C ASP A 174 16.54 4.91 -10.70
N GLY A 175 15.80 4.01 -10.03
CA GLY A 175 14.33 3.99 -10.10
C GLY A 175 13.73 3.32 -11.35
N ILE A 176 14.53 2.63 -12.16
CA ILE A 176 14.10 2.08 -13.45
C ILE A 176 13.49 0.68 -13.26
N GLN A 177 12.44 0.38 -14.03
CA GLN A 177 11.94 -0.98 -14.21
C GLN A 177 12.58 -1.62 -15.45
N VAL A 178 13.23 -2.76 -15.26
CA VAL A 178 14.00 -3.46 -16.30
C VAL A 178 13.37 -4.84 -16.52
N ASP A 179 12.83 -5.08 -17.71
CA ASP A 179 12.26 -6.36 -18.13
C ASP A 179 13.21 -7.09 -19.09
N SER A 180 13.95 -8.07 -18.57
CA SER A 180 14.81 -8.92 -19.39
C SER A 180 14.04 -10.13 -19.93
N VAL A 181 14.08 -10.37 -21.24
CA VAL A 181 13.57 -11.60 -21.86
C VAL A 181 14.75 -12.36 -22.48
N ASP A 182 15.06 -13.55 -21.96
CA ASP A 182 16.18 -14.38 -22.43
C ASP A 182 17.54 -13.66 -22.55
N THR A 183 17.74 -12.58 -21.80
CA THR A 183 18.93 -11.71 -21.82
C THR A 183 19.37 -11.31 -20.40
N THR A 184 20.37 -10.43 -20.29
CA THR A 184 20.80 -9.82 -19.02
C THR A 184 20.10 -8.48 -18.81
N GLY A 185 19.72 -8.18 -17.57
CA GLY A 185 19.09 -6.91 -17.20
C GLY A 185 20.05 -5.73 -17.33
N ILE A 186 20.81 -5.44 -16.26
CA ILE A 186 21.79 -4.35 -16.22
C ILE A 186 23.19 -4.95 -16.13
N THR A 187 24.08 -4.57 -17.05
CA THR A 187 25.48 -5.00 -16.99
C THR A 187 26.45 -3.89 -17.35
N THR A 188 27.69 -4.07 -16.94
CA THR A 188 28.84 -3.29 -17.41
C THR A 188 29.65 -4.09 -18.42
N ASN A 189 30.36 -3.43 -19.35
CA ASN A 189 31.35 -4.05 -20.27
C ASN A 189 32.46 -3.03 -20.59
N SER A 190 33.73 -3.47 -20.70
CA SER A 190 34.86 -2.65 -21.21
C SER A 190 35.07 -1.26 -20.55
N ILE A 191 34.88 -1.13 -19.24
CA ILE A 191 34.97 0.17 -18.56
C ILE A 191 36.44 0.58 -18.31
N GLY A 192 36.75 1.88 -18.42
CA GLY A 192 38.07 2.44 -18.11
C GLY A 192 38.50 2.30 -16.63
N LYS A 193 39.79 2.53 -16.34
CA LYS A 193 40.38 2.42 -14.98
C LYS A 193 39.64 3.32 -13.96
N SER A 194 39.47 2.83 -12.72
CA SER A 194 38.87 3.58 -11.60
C SER A 194 37.38 3.92 -11.76
N ALA A 195 36.59 2.97 -12.23
CA ALA A 195 35.14 3.15 -12.40
C ALA A 195 34.38 3.25 -11.07
N ILE A 196 33.41 4.17 -11.01
CA ILE A 196 32.37 4.22 -9.98
C ILE A 196 31.00 4.04 -10.63
N LEU A 197 30.20 3.12 -10.11
CA LEU A 197 28.84 2.86 -10.61
C LEU A 197 27.83 2.82 -9.48
N LYS A 198 26.63 3.35 -9.72
CA LYS A 198 25.50 3.26 -8.78
C LYS A 198 24.30 2.69 -9.50
N ILE A 199 23.76 1.60 -8.99
CA ILE A 199 22.55 0.96 -9.50
C ILE A 199 21.61 0.87 -8.31
N SER A 200 20.61 1.74 -8.24
CA SER A 200 19.79 1.91 -7.05
C SER A 200 18.30 1.97 -7.29
N ASN A 201 17.53 1.50 -6.32
CA ASN A 201 16.08 1.65 -6.32
C ASN A 201 15.42 1.08 -7.60
N ASN A 202 16.02 0.08 -8.27
CA ASN A 202 15.49 -0.47 -9.51
C ASN A 202 14.70 -1.75 -9.24
N ILE A 203 13.75 -2.06 -10.13
CA ILE A 203 13.15 -3.40 -10.21
C ILE A 203 13.66 -4.08 -11.47
N VAL A 204 14.38 -5.18 -11.32
CA VAL A 204 14.92 -5.95 -12.44
C VAL A 204 14.30 -7.34 -12.44
N ARG A 205 13.53 -7.65 -13.49
CA ARG A 205 12.89 -8.95 -13.63
C ARG A 205 13.35 -9.68 -14.88
N HIS A 206 13.14 -11.00 -14.87
CA HIS A 206 13.33 -11.86 -16.03
C HIS A 206 12.05 -12.62 -16.37
N SER A 207 11.78 -12.79 -17.67
CA SER A 207 10.63 -13.54 -18.19
C SER A 207 11.01 -14.58 -19.26
N GLY A 208 12.26 -15.06 -19.27
CA GLY A 208 12.77 -16.10 -20.17
C GLY A 208 13.17 -17.40 -19.46
N ASN A 209 13.65 -18.37 -20.25
CA ASN A 209 14.11 -19.68 -19.77
C ASN A 209 15.59 -19.94 -20.10
N THR A 210 16.30 -18.92 -20.60
CA THR A 210 17.69 -19.11 -20.99
C THR A 210 18.61 -19.10 -19.77
N ASP A 211 19.54 -20.06 -19.73
CA ASP A 211 20.57 -20.15 -18.70
C ASP A 211 21.61 -19.01 -18.80
N PHE A 212 22.38 -18.82 -17.73
CA PHE A 212 23.46 -17.83 -17.64
C PHE A 212 23.00 -16.38 -17.89
N ARG A 213 21.91 -15.98 -17.25
CA ARG A 213 21.42 -14.60 -17.26
C ARG A 213 21.67 -13.91 -15.94
N TYR A 214 21.82 -12.59 -15.99
CA TYR A 214 22.11 -11.78 -14.83
C TYR A 214 21.05 -10.70 -14.65
N GLY A 215 20.60 -10.47 -13.42
CA GLY A 215 19.80 -9.29 -13.09
C GLY A 215 20.66 -8.04 -13.16
N ILE A 216 21.62 -7.95 -12.24
CA ILE A 216 22.61 -6.88 -12.17
C ILE A 216 23.99 -7.53 -12.18
N LEU A 217 24.79 -7.25 -13.21
CA LEU A 217 26.15 -7.76 -13.33
C LEU A 217 27.17 -6.61 -13.41
N LEU A 218 28.06 -6.55 -12.43
CA LEU A 218 29.27 -5.74 -12.50
C LEU A 218 30.37 -6.56 -13.20
N ASN A 219 30.30 -6.62 -14.54
CA ASN A 219 31.23 -7.37 -15.38
C ASN A 219 32.51 -6.59 -15.73
N TYR A 220 33.49 -7.32 -16.25
CA TYR A 220 34.85 -6.89 -16.53
C TYR A 220 35.32 -7.31 -17.93
N GLU A 221 36.32 -6.60 -18.47
CA GLU A 221 37.22 -7.10 -19.53
C GLU A 221 38.67 -7.14 -19.05
N ALA A 222 39.44 -8.13 -19.53
CA ALA A 222 40.80 -8.58 -19.15
C ALA A 222 41.92 -7.55 -18.87
N SER A 223 41.67 -6.24 -18.96
CA SER A 223 42.65 -5.16 -18.77
C SER A 223 42.40 -4.18 -17.59
N MET A 224 41.28 -4.26 -16.84
CA MET A 224 41.06 -3.37 -15.67
C MET A 224 41.86 -3.78 -14.42
N ILE A 225 42.25 -2.79 -13.60
CA ILE A 225 43.02 -3.00 -12.36
C ILE A 225 42.14 -2.91 -11.11
N SER A 226 41.08 -2.07 -11.10
CA SER A 226 40.16 -1.86 -9.97
C SER A 226 38.91 -1.07 -10.39
N GLY A 227 37.74 -1.39 -9.82
CA GLY A 227 36.48 -0.63 -9.97
C GLY A 227 35.59 -0.77 -8.72
N ILE A 228 34.72 0.21 -8.47
CA ILE A 228 33.77 0.23 -7.35
C ILE A 228 32.34 0.28 -7.90
N GLY A 229 31.51 -0.66 -7.48
CA GLY A 229 30.09 -0.66 -7.82
C GLY A 229 29.21 -0.71 -6.59
N TYR A 230 28.17 0.12 -6.59
CA TYR A 230 27.15 0.18 -5.56
C TYR A 230 25.85 -0.37 -6.14
N ALA A 231 25.30 -1.41 -5.53
CA ALA A 231 23.95 -1.90 -5.83
C ALA A 231 23.12 -1.86 -4.55
N TYR A 232 22.12 -0.98 -4.47
CA TYR A 232 21.33 -0.82 -3.25
C TYR A 232 19.86 -0.54 -3.49
N ASN A 233 19.00 -0.98 -2.56
CA ASN A 233 17.54 -0.87 -2.68
C ASN A 233 16.98 -1.44 -3.98
N ASN A 234 17.64 -2.44 -4.59
CA ASN A 234 17.09 -3.06 -5.79
C ASN A 234 16.23 -4.27 -5.43
N ILE A 235 15.18 -4.50 -6.20
CA ILE A 235 14.41 -5.74 -6.20
C ILE A 235 14.75 -6.51 -7.48
N VAL A 236 15.27 -7.72 -7.35
CA VAL A 236 15.70 -8.55 -8.49
C VAL A 236 15.02 -9.92 -8.42
N TYR A 237 14.33 -10.34 -9.49
CA TYR A 237 13.63 -11.63 -9.47
C TYR A 237 13.45 -12.32 -10.83
N GLY A 238 13.17 -13.63 -10.78
CA GLY A 238 12.82 -14.44 -11.94
C GLY A 238 14.02 -15.01 -12.71
N PHE A 239 15.25 -14.83 -12.21
CA PHE A 239 16.48 -15.36 -12.82
C PHE A 239 16.73 -16.80 -12.36
N ASN A 240 15.74 -17.69 -12.51
CA ASN A 240 15.71 -19.03 -11.92
C ASN A 240 16.28 -20.14 -12.82
N SER A 241 16.55 -19.85 -14.10
CA SER A 241 17.27 -20.76 -15.01
C SER A 241 18.67 -21.11 -14.47
N ALA A 242 19.19 -22.27 -14.85
CA ALA A 242 20.44 -22.77 -14.28
C ALA A 242 21.60 -21.79 -14.53
N ASN A 243 22.43 -21.61 -13.50
CA ASN A 243 23.57 -20.68 -13.51
C ASN A 243 23.20 -19.20 -13.72
N SER A 244 21.92 -18.81 -13.63
CA SER A 244 21.52 -17.41 -13.63
C SER A 244 21.70 -16.77 -12.25
N LEU A 245 22.02 -15.48 -12.21
CA LEU A 245 22.39 -14.78 -10.98
C LEU A 245 21.57 -13.50 -10.83
N GLY A 246 21.13 -13.21 -9.60
CA GLY A 246 20.40 -11.99 -9.29
C GLY A 246 21.32 -10.77 -9.37
N ILE A 247 22.21 -10.61 -8.38
CA ILE A 247 23.19 -9.52 -8.32
C ILE A 247 24.58 -10.14 -8.22
N SER A 248 25.49 -9.77 -9.12
CA SER A 248 26.81 -10.40 -9.17
C SER A 248 27.92 -9.41 -9.52
N THR A 249 29.11 -9.68 -9.00
CA THR A 249 30.37 -9.27 -9.65
C THR A 249 30.78 -10.33 -10.68
N GLY A 250 31.39 -9.91 -11.79
CA GLY A 250 32.04 -10.80 -12.75
C GLY A 250 33.46 -11.20 -12.31
N SER A 251 34.24 -11.82 -13.19
CA SER A 251 35.58 -12.40 -12.90
C SER A 251 36.72 -11.39 -12.65
N GLY A 252 36.43 -10.10 -12.46
CA GLY A 252 37.41 -9.01 -12.28
C GLY A 252 37.63 -8.57 -10.83
N ALA A 253 38.55 -7.62 -10.60
CA ALA A 253 38.88 -7.06 -9.29
C ALA A 253 37.89 -5.96 -8.81
N TRP A 254 36.58 -6.19 -8.96
CA TRP A 254 35.56 -5.25 -8.50
C TRP A 254 35.45 -5.24 -6.96
N LYS A 255 35.21 -4.06 -6.40
CA LYS A 255 34.67 -3.90 -5.05
C LYS A 255 33.18 -3.60 -5.15
N GLY A 256 32.35 -4.59 -4.84
CA GLY A 256 30.88 -4.48 -4.84
C GLY A 256 30.36 -4.17 -3.45
N TYR A 257 29.62 -3.07 -3.29
CA TYR A 257 28.87 -2.76 -2.07
C TYR A 257 27.39 -3.00 -2.35
N PHE A 258 26.90 -4.16 -1.91
CA PHE A 258 25.55 -4.63 -2.20
C PHE A 258 24.74 -4.52 -0.92
N TYR A 259 23.99 -3.42 -0.78
CA TYR A 259 23.33 -3.05 0.48
C TYR A 259 21.82 -2.94 0.33
N GLY A 260 21.03 -3.53 1.24
CA GLY A 260 19.59 -3.31 1.24
C GLY A 260 18.92 -3.78 -0.05
N ASN A 261 19.28 -4.93 -0.62
CA ASN A 261 18.60 -5.46 -1.82
C ASN A 261 17.67 -6.61 -1.43
N THR A 262 16.62 -6.82 -2.23
CA THR A 262 15.75 -8.01 -2.15
C THR A 262 15.91 -8.81 -3.44
N VAL A 263 16.40 -10.04 -3.33
CA VAL A 263 16.57 -10.97 -4.45
C VAL A 263 15.67 -12.18 -4.24
N TYR A 264 14.82 -12.49 -5.21
CA TYR A 264 13.80 -13.53 -5.08
C TYR A 264 13.74 -14.43 -6.31
N ASP A 265 13.59 -15.75 -6.13
CA ASP A 265 13.38 -16.69 -7.25
C ASP A 265 14.50 -16.59 -8.31
N THR A 266 15.75 -16.83 -7.86
CA THR A 266 16.93 -16.88 -8.73
C THR A 266 17.75 -18.14 -8.49
N ALA A 267 18.49 -18.62 -9.49
CA ALA A 267 19.35 -19.79 -9.30
C ALA A 267 20.51 -19.49 -8.32
N ARG A 268 21.08 -18.28 -8.41
CA ARG A 268 21.97 -17.71 -7.39
C ARG A 268 21.52 -16.30 -7.04
N GLY A 269 21.38 -15.98 -5.76
CA GLY A 269 20.88 -14.70 -5.28
C GLY A 269 21.89 -13.58 -5.49
N ILE A 270 22.76 -13.40 -4.50
CA ILE A 270 23.90 -12.50 -4.54
C ILE A 270 25.17 -13.33 -4.70
N ALA A 271 25.98 -13.00 -5.69
CA ALA A 271 27.08 -13.86 -6.11
C ALA A 271 28.39 -13.14 -6.34
N ASN A 272 29.48 -13.72 -5.87
CA ASN A 272 30.83 -13.29 -6.17
C ASN A 272 31.43 -14.14 -7.31
N GLY A 273 31.37 -13.64 -8.54
CA GLY A 273 32.06 -14.23 -9.69
C GLY A 273 33.56 -13.87 -9.78
N GLY A 274 34.02 -12.93 -8.95
CA GLY A 274 35.38 -12.37 -8.89
C GLY A 274 35.42 -11.05 -8.12
N GLY A 275 36.55 -10.77 -7.45
CA GLY A 275 36.75 -9.55 -6.66
C GLY A 275 36.29 -9.67 -5.20
N THR A 276 35.81 -8.57 -4.62
CA THR A 276 35.39 -8.48 -3.21
C THR A 276 33.99 -7.89 -3.11
N ILE A 277 33.06 -8.62 -2.47
CA ILE A 277 31.71 -8.14 -2.18
C ILE A 277 31.56 -7.86 -0.69
N TYR A 278 31.03 -6.68 -0.39
CA TYR A 278 30.55 -6.24 0.91
C TYR A 278 29.02 -6.30 0.88
N SER A 279 28.45 -7.26 1.58
CA SER A 279 27.01 -7.50 1.59
C SER A 279 26.42 -7.10 2.94
N LYS A 280 25.50 -6.12 2.95
CA LYS A 280 24.80 -5.70 4.16
C LYS A 280 23.30 -5.56 3.97
N ASN A 281 22.50 -5.93 4.96
CA ASN A 281 21.05 -5.74 4.94
C ASN A 281 20.35 -6.32 3.68
N ASN A 282 20.84 -7.41 3.08
CA ASN A 282 20.17 -7.99 1.91
C ASN A 282 19.26 -9.15 2.28
N ILE A 283 18.18 -9.31 1.53
CA ILE A 283 17.32 -10.51 1.55
C ILE A 283 17.56 -11.31 0.28
N THR A 284 17.82 -12.61 0.43
CA THR A 284 17.70 -13.61 -0.62
C THR A 284 16.67 -14.66 -0.19
N GLN A 285 15.68 -14.93 -1.05
CA GLN A 285 14.58 -15.87 -0.74
C GLN A 285 14.23 -16.70 -1.97
N ASN A 286 13.87 -17.96 -1.78
CA ASN A 286 13.54 -18.88 -2.85
C ASN A 286 14.66 -18.92 -3.93
N CYS A 287 15.92 -18.84 -3.49
CA CYS A 287 17.08 -18.91 -4.36
C CYS A 287 17.69 -20.31 -4.31
N GLY A 288 18.21 -20.82 -5.43
CA GLY A 288 18.92 -22.11 -5.45
C GLY A 288 20.16 -22.11 -4.54
N ASP A 289 20.85 -20.97 -4.51
CA ASP A 289 21.90 -20.60 -3.57
C ASP A 289 21.74 -19.09 -3.31
N GLY A 290 21.47 -18.69 -2.06
CA GLY A 290 21.19 -17.29 -1.77
C GLY A 290 22.45 -16.43 -1.87
N PHE A 291 23.57 -16.91 -1.35
CA PHE A 291 24.83 -16.18 -1.31
C PHE A 291 26.01 -17.04 -1.79
N TRP A 292 26.32 -16.93 -3.08
CA TRP A 292 27.33 -17.77 -3.71
C TRP A 292 28.71 -17.10 -3.79
N GLY A 293 29.73 -17.71 -3.17
CA GLY A 293 31.13 -17.30 -3.29
C GLY A 293 31.69 -16.62 -2.03
N PRO A 294 32.96 -16.16 -2.06
CA PRO A 294 33.56 -15.51 -0.90
C PRO A 294 33.03 -14.07 -0.73
N PHE A 295 32.79 -13.68 0.52
CA PHE A 295 32.38 -12.33 0.88
C PHE A 295 33.41 -11.71 1.83
N ASP A 296 33.49 -10.38 1.83
CA ASP A 296 34.31 -9.66 2.80
C ASP A 296 33.80 -9.91 4.23
N ALA A 297 34.73 -10.03 5.18
CA ALA A 297 34.41 -10.33 6.58
C ALA A 297 33.57 -9.23 7.26
N SER A 298 33.55 -8.01 6.73
CA SER A 298 32.70 -6.91 7.21
C SER A 298 31.25 -6.94 6.68
N SER A 299 30.91 -7.91 5.83
CA SER A 299 29.53 -8.22 5.48
C SER A 299 28.74 -8.56 6.76
N SER A 300 27.45 -8.22 6.81
CA SER A 300 26.63 -8.42 8.00
C SER A 300 25.13 -8.22 7.75
N TYR A 301 24.28 -8.72 8.65
CA TYR A 301 22.83 -8.49 8.63
C TYR A 301 22.14 -8.91 7.32
N ASN A 302 22.54 -10.02 6.73
CA ASN A 302 21.89 -10.57 5.54
C ASN A 302 20.90 -11.69 5.92
N ILE A 303 19.90 -11.94 5.09
CA ILE A 303 18.90 -13.00 5.27
C ILE A 303 18.95 -13.96 4.08
N SER A 304 18.99 -15.25 4.39
CA SER A 304 18.74 -16.34 3.44
C SER A 304 17.77 -17.38 4.03
N ASP A 305 16.91 -17.94 3.18
CA ASP A 305 16.08 -19.09 3.49
C ASP A 305 16.83 -20.42 3.52
N LEU A 306 18.10 -20.43 3.08
CA LEU A 306 18.99 -21.58 3.13
C LEU A 306 19.82 -21.63 4.42
N ALA A 307 20.17 -22.84 4.85
CA ALA A 307 21.00 -23.05 6.04
C ALA A 307 22.48 -22.73 5.73
N SER A 308 23.13 -21.96 6.62
CA SER A 308 24.56 -21.62 6.54
C SER A 308 25.01 -20.95 5.24
N ASP A 309 24.18 -20.03 4.72
CA ASP A 309 24.31 -19.38 3.42
C ASP A 309 24.64 -17.88 3.53
N ALA A 310 23.77 -17.10 4.19
CA ALA A 310 23.93 -15.66 4.39
C ALA A 310 25.26 -15.30 5.09
N PRO A 311 26.12 -14.47 4.45
CA PRO A 311 27.48 -14.21 4.91
C PRO A 311 27.51 -13.15 6.02
N GLY A 312 28.53 -13.22 6.86
CA GLY A 312 28.86 -12.15 7.80
C GLY A 312 28.15 -12.20 9.15
N ALA A 313 28.51 -11.26 10.04
CA ALA A 313 27.97 -11.20 11.40
C ALA A 313 26.49 -10.76 11.41
N ASN A 314 25.72 -11.23 12.39
CA ASN A 314 24.30 -10.90 12.58
C ASN A 314 23.37 -11.30 11.40
N SER A 315 23.89 -12.06 10.44
CA SER A 315 23.09 -12.62 9.34
C SER A 315 22.22 -13.78 9.84
N LYS A 316 21.03 -13.92 9.23
CA LYS A 316 20.04 -14.94 9.57
C LYS A 316 19.96 -15.97 8.44
N ASN A 317 20.01 -17.23 8.81
CA ASN A 317 20.08 -18.38 7.91
C ASN A 317 18.92 -19.34 8.17
N GLY A 318 18.40 -19.99 7.14
CA GLY A 318 17.31 -20.95 7.25
C GLY A 318 15.98 -20.31 7.67
N VAL A 319 15.79 -19.02 7.38
CA VAL A 319 14.62 -18.24 7.79
C VAL A 319 13.94 -17.59 6.60
N GLN A 320 12.61 -17.53 6.65
CA GLN A 320 11.81 -16.93 5.59
C GLN A 320 11.39 -15.52 5.95
N ALA A 321 11.74 -14.56 5.11
CA ALA A 321 11.15 -13.22 5.15
C ALA A 321 9.76 -13.27 4.52
N LYS A 322 8.79 -12.56 5.10
CA LYS A 322 7.43 -12.43 4.56
C LYS A 322 7.30 -11.14 3.77
N PHE A 323 6.75 -11.27 2.57
CA PHE A 323 6.44 -10.14 1.70
C PHE A 323 4.94 -9.88 1.65
N THR A 324 4.57 -8.69 1.18
CA THR A 324 3.19 -8.23 1.09
C THR A 324 2.33 -9.15 0.23
N ASP A 325 2.82 -9.52 -0.96
CA ASP A 325 2.12 -10.44 -1.86
C ASP A 325 3.08 -11.08 -2.87
N VAL A 326 3.60 -12.26 -2.52
CA VAL A 326 4.54 -13.00 -3.37
C VAL A 326 3.90 -13.47 -4.68
N ALA A 327 2.60 -13.81 -4.67
CA ALA A 327 1.91 -14.34 -5.85
C ALA A 327 1.86 -13.28 -6.96
N ASN A 328 1.63 -12.02 -6.57
CA ASN A 328 1.60 -10.87 -7.46
C ASN A 328 2.94 -10.13 -7.58
N LYS A 329 4.04 -10.74 -7.12
CA LYS A 329 5.41 -10.20 -7.20
C LYS A 329 5.59 -8.86 -6.48
N ASP A 330 4.85 -8.65 -5.40
CA ASP A 330 5.01 -7.54 -4.46
C ASP A 330 5.93 -7.96 -3.31
N PHE A 331 7.22 -7.69 -3.50
CA PHE A 331 8.30 -8.05 -2.57
C PHE A 331 8.61 -6.98 -1.53
N ARG A 332 7.67 -6.04 -1.30
CA ARG A 332 7.73 -5.14 -0.16
C ARG A 332 7.48 -5.93 1.12
N LEU A 333 8.11 -5.54 2.23
CA LEU A 333 8.05 -6.30 3.46
C LEU A 333 6.64 -6.35 4.03
N SER A 334 6.21 -7.54 4.42
CA SER A 334 4.94 -7.71 5.10
C SER A 334 5.00 -7.05 6.47
N ALA A 335 3.92 -6.39 6.87
CA ALA A 335 3.81 -5.84 8.22
C ALA A 335 3.64 -6.91 9.32
N ASP A 336 3.61 -8.19 8.96
CA ASP A 336 3.62 -9.34 9.89
C ASP A 336 4.94 -10.14 9.80
N ASP A 337 5.92 -9.63 9.06
CA ASP A 337 7.27 -10.15 9.07
C ASP A 337 7.94 -9.88 10.42
N ASN A 338 8.62 -10.89 10.96
CA ASN A 338 9.35 -10.83 12.22
C ASN A 338 10.82 -11.24 12.07
N VAL A 339 11.30 -11.33 10.82
CA VAL A 339 12.65 -11.81 10.49
C VAL A 339 13.50 -10.68 9.94
N ALA A 340 13.00 -9.95 8.95
CA ALA A 340 13.65 -8.81 8.32
C ALA A 340 13.35 -7.48 9.02
N ARG A 341 12.15 -7.36 9.59
CA ARG A 341 11.73 -6.12 10.26
C ARG A 341 12.61 -5.76 11.46
N ASP A 342 13.02 -4.51 11.53
CA ASP A 342 13.86 -3.91 12.58
C ASP A 342 15.13 -4.73 12.87
N ALA A 343 15.64 -5.46 11.88
CA ALA A 343 16.72 -6.43 12.05
C ALA A 343 18.04 -6.04 11.37
N GLY A 344 18.06 -4.94 10.63
CA GLY A 344 19.18 -4.45 9.85
C GLY A 344 20.05 -3.45 10.58
N ALA A 345 21.24 -3.20 10.02
CA ALA A 345 22.11 -2.11 10.46
C ALA A 345 21.65 -0.76 9.91
N ASP A 346 21.79 0.31 10.69
CA ASP A 346 21.67 1.67 10.18
C ASP A 346 22.89 2.02 9.31
N LEU A 347 22.68 2.28 8.02
CA LEU A 347 23.72 2.61 7.04
C LEU A 347 23.73 4.09 6.64
N SER A 348 22.98 4.95 7.35
CA SER A 348 22.94 6.41 7.10
C SER A 348 24.32 7.07 7.17
N ASN A 349 25.22 6.49 7.95
CA ASN A 349 26.60 6.96 8.14
C ASN A 349 27.66 5.93 7.76
N ASP A 350 27.33 4.87 7.01
CA ASP A 350 28.31 3.87 6.56
C ASP A 350 29.43 4.55 5.76
N THR A 351 30.68 4.12 5.97
CA THR A 351 31.85 4.79 5.39
C THR A 351 31.99 4.58 3.89
N ASN A 352 31.37 3.52 3.35
CA ASN A 352 31.49 3.16 1.95
C ASN A 352 30.28 3.60 1.12
N LEU A 353 29.06 3.44 1.67
CA LEU A 353 27.83 3.82 0.99
C LEU A 353 26.79 4.35 1.99
N LYS A 354 26.58 5.68 1.96
CA LYS A 354 25.56 6.36 2.77
C LYS A 354 24.26 6.50 2.00
N PHE A 355 23.16 6.10 2.61
CA PHE A 355 21.80 6.36 2.15
C PHE A 355 20.86 6.35 3.34
N SER A 356 19.65 6.88 3.20
CA SER A 356 18.68 6.94 4.32
C SER A 356 17.25 6.69 3.87
N THR A 357 17.06 6.29 2.62
CA THR A 357 15.75 5.97 2.07
C THR A 357 15.73 4.55 1.53
N ASP A 358 14.55 3.99 1.40
CA ASP A 358 14.32 2.68 0.79
C ASP A 358 14.00 2.80 -0.72
N ILE A 359 13.53 1.70 -1.32
CA ILE A 359 13.14 1.65 -2.74
C ILE A 359 11.92 2.51 -3.09
N GLU A 360 11.02 2.75 -2.14
CA GLU A 360 9.85 3.62 -2.34
C GLU A 360 10.23 5.11 -2.19
N GLY A 361 11.42 5.39 -1.65
CA GLY A 361 11.89 6.73 -1.32
C GLY A 361 11.47 7.17 0.08
N GLN A 362 10.97 6.26 0.91
CA GLN A 362 10.60 6.49 2.30
C GLN A 362 11.84 6.51 3.18
N SER A 363 11.80 7.26 4.28
CA SER A 363 12.91 7.29 5.23
C SER A 363 13.03 5.94 5.94
N ARG A 364 14.26 5.45 6.08
CA ARG A 364 14.56 4.28 6.91
C ARG A 364 14.62 4.66 8.37
N ILE A 365 13.99 3.87 9.24
CA ILE A 365 13.84 4.17 10.67
C ILE A 365 14.72 3.19 11.43
N ALA A 366 15.54 3.65 12.38
CA ALA A 366 16.40 2.75 13.14
C ALA A 366 15.61 2.00 14.23
N PRO A 367 15.84 0.68 14.42
CA PRO A 367 16.68 -0.20 13.59
C PRO A 367 16.06 -0.45 12.22
N TRP A 368 16.87 -0.43 11.15
CA TRP A 368 16.37 -0.57 9.79
C TRP A 368 15.81 -1.96 9.52
N ASP A 369 14.95 -2.05 8.50
CA ASP A 369 14.59 -3.33 7.92
C ASP A 369 15.72 -3.87 7.03
N ILE A 370 15.92 -5.20 7.04
CA ILE A 370 16.77 -5.88 6.05
C ILE A 370 16.00 -5.96 4.72
N GLY A 371 16.64 -5.66 3.59
CA GLY A 371 16.03 -5.72 2.25
C GLY A 371 15.87 -4.35 1.59
N ALA A 372 15.24 -4.33 0.42
CA ALA A 372 15.05 -3.10 -0.39
C ALA A 372 13.99 -2.14 0.14
N ASP A 373 13.06 -2.64 0.93
CA ASP A 373 11.89 -1.95 1.44
C ASP A 373 12.06 -1.66 2.93
N GLU A 374 11.56 -0.52 3.38
CA GLU A 374 11.36 -0.22 4.80
C GLU A 374 9.87 -0.35 5.11
N GLY A 375 9.48 -1.45 5.72
CA GLY A 375 8.09 -1.74 5.98
C GLY A 375 7.44 -0.68 6.86
N THR A 376 6.23 -0.26 6.48
CA THR A 376 5.43 0.72 7.24
C THR A 376 5.35 0.42 8.73
N THR A 377 5.54 1.45 9.55
CA THR A 377 5.36 1.36 11.01
C THR A 377 3.89 1.45 11.34
N LYS A 378 3.33 0.39 11.94
CA LYS A 378 1.94 0.35 12.40
C LYS A 378 1.82 1.14 13.71
N ILE A 379 1.01 2.19 13.69
CA ILE A 379 0.69 3.01 14.85
C ILE A 379 -0.74 2.71 15.28
N PHE A 380 -0.95 2.49 16.58
CA PHE A 380 -2.26 2.18 17.14
C PHE A 380 -2.63 3.22 18.18
N TYR A 381 -3.81 3.84 18.03
CA TYR A 381 -4.43 4.69 19.05
C TYR A 381 -5.86 4.22 19.29
N SER A 382 -6.13 3.71 20.49
CA SER A 382 -7.45 3.16 20.81
C SER A 382 -8.51 4.24 20.97
N VAL A 383 -9.72 3.84 20.58
CA VAL A 383 -10.92 4.66 20.65
C VAL A 383 -11.95 3.97 21.51
N GLY A 384 -12.34 4.62 22.59
CA GLY A 384 -13.47 4.25 23.45
C GLY A 384 -14.53 5.33 23.48
N GLN A 385 -15.59 5.16 24.28
CA GLN A 385 -16.54 6.23 24.61
C GLN A 385 -16.10 7.04 25.84
N ASN A 386 -15.01 6.63 26.49
CA ASN A 386 -14.32 7.34 27.57
C ASN A 386 -12.82 6.99 27.53
N THR A 387 -12.05 7.58 28.45
CA THR A 387 -10.64 7.24 28.68
C THR A 387 -10.44 6.81 30.14
N ASP A 388 -11.42 6.07 30.68
CA ASP A 388 -11.34 5.56 32.04
C ASP A 388 -10.25 4.49 32.15
N ASP A 389 -9.85 4.20 33.38
CA ASP A 389 -8.77 3.28 33.67
C ASP A 389 -9.24 1.82 33.68
N HIS A 390 -8.63 1.01 32.82
CA HIS A 390 -8.87 -0.41 32.61
C HIS A 390 -7.96 -1.31 33.45
N LYS A 391 -7.02 -0.74 34.22
CA LYS A 391 -6.06 -1.56 34.97
C LYS A 391 -6.75 -2.43 36.01
N THR A 392 -6.34 -3.68 36.08
CA THR A 392 -6.82 -4.65 37.08
C THR A 392 -5.90 -4.60 38.28
N GLY A 393 -6.46 -4.38 39.48
CA GLY A 393 -5.72 -4.39 40.74
C GLY A 393 -4.84 -3.16 40.96
N SER A 394 -3.60 -3.38 41.40
CA SER A 394 -2.60 -2.33 41.61
C SER A 394 -1.26 -2.79 41.05
N PRO A 395 -1.18 -2.99 39.72
CA PRO A 395 -0.06 -3.66 39.09
C PRO A 395 1.18 -2.78 39.09
N THR A 396 2.33 -3.44 39.10
CA THR A 396 3.59 -2.85 38.62
C THR A 396 3.89 -3.35 37.21
N VAL A 397 4.72 -2.60 36.48
CA VAL A 397 5.16 -2.94 35.13
C VAL A 397 6.67 -2.83 34.99
N THR A 398 7.25 -3.79 34.27
CA THR A 398 8.62 -3.71 33.75
C THR A 398 8.56 -3.55 32.23
N VAL A 399 9.12 -2.45 31.72
CA VAL A 399 9.21 -2.14 30.29
C VAL A 399 10.66 -2.33 29.85
N SER A 400 10.90 -3.31 28.98
CA SER A 400 12.22 -3.64 28.43
C SER A 400 12.13 -3.82 26.92
N GLY A 401 12.81 -2.95 26.17
CA GLY A 401 12.59 -2.86 24.72
C GLY A 401 11.11 -2.57 24.42
N ALA A 402 10.52 -3.32 23.49
CA ALA A 402 9.10 -3.21 23.17
C ALA A 402 8.18 -4.03 24.09
N THR A 403 8.68 -4.66 25.16
CA THR A 403 7.88 -5.56 26.01
C THR A 403 7.54 -4.93 27.35
N ALA A 404 6.25 -4.83 27.67
CA ALA A 404 5.71 -4.49 28.97
C ALA A 404 5.23 -5.76 29.69
N THR A 405 5.79 -6.05 30.87
CA THR A 405 5.43 -7.19 31.72
C THR A 405 4.81 -6.69 33.02
N PHE A 406 3.55 -7.05 33.27
CA PHE A 406 2.80 -6.68 34.47
C PHE A 406 2.97 -7.70 35.60
N SER A 407 2.90 -7.25 36.84
CA SER A 407 2.95 -8.11 38.05
C SER A 407 1.70 -8.95 38.26
N GLU A 408 0.58 -8.58 37.63
CA GLU A 408 -0.70 -9.29 37.68
C GLU A 408 -1.42 -9.19 36.33
N ALA A 409 -2.31 -10.15 36.06
CA ALA A 409 -3.03 -10.22 34.80
C ALA A 409 -3.97 -9.03 34.63
N GLN A 410 -3.90 -8.37 33.48
CA GLN A 410 -4.79 -7.28 33.10
C GLN A 410 -5.96 -7.85 32.30
N THR A 411 -7.16 -7.85 32.89
CA THR A 411 -8.29 -8.68 32.43
C THR A 411 -9.49 -7.91 31.86
N ALA A 412 -9.45 -6.57 31.83
CA ALA A 412 -10.53 -5.77 31.24
C ALA A 412 -10.83 -6.23 29.81
N SER A 413 -12.11 -6.47 29.50
CA SER A 413 -12.56 -7.07 28.23
C SER A 413 -12.24 -6.20 27.02
N ASN A 414 -12.32 -4.89 27.21
CA ASN A 414 -12.08 -3.81 26.26
C ASN A 414 -10.63 -3.30 26.29
N MET A 415 -9.70 -3.95 27.01
CA MET A 415 -8.28 -3.61 26.95
C MET A 415 -7.61 -4.30 25.75
N GLY A 416 -6.84 -3.54 24.98
CA GLY A 416 -6.13 -4.05 23.81
C GLY A 416 -5.17 -3.07 23.14
N VAL A 417 -4.85 -3.36 21.88
CA VAL A 417 -4.00 -2.52 21.03
C VAL A 417 -4.51 -1.09 20.95
N GLY A 418 -3.58 -0.14 21.02
CA GLY A 418 -3.82 1.29 21.03
C GLY A 418 -4.00 1.89 22.42
N ASP A 419 -4.22 1.09 23.47
CA ASP A 419 -4.34 1.60 24.83
C ASP A 419 -3.02 2.17 25.35
N VAL A 420 -3.14 3.21 26.16
CA VAL A 420 -2.03 3.91 26.77
C VAL A 420 -1.77 3.31 28.15
N ILE A 421 -0.56 2.77 28.34
CA ILE A 421 -0.04 2.43 29.66
C ILE A 421 0.69 3.68 30.17
N ASP A 422 0.14 4.30 31.19
CA ASP A 422 0.80 5.38 31.96
C ASP A 422 1.45 4.75 33.19
N TYR A 423 2.75 4.96 33.37
CA TYR A 423 3.54 4.31 34.42
C TYR A 423 4.65 5.21 34.97
N ASP A 424 5.14 4.83 36.14
CA ASP A 424 6.20 5.53 36.88
C ASP A 424 5.76 6.90 37.44
N ALA A 425 6.55 7.46 38.37
CA ALA A 425 6.25 8.75 38.99
C ALA A 425 6.31 9.94 38.00
N ASP A 426 6.99 9.76 36.87
CA ASP A 426 7.18 10.78 35.84
C ASP A 426 6.10 10.74 34.71
N ASN A 427 5.07 9.90 34.84
CA ASN A 427 4.02 9.67 33.83
C ASN A 427 4.59 9.28 32.45
N LYS A 428 5.47 8.28 32.43
CA LYS A 428 5.96 7.68 31.19
C LYS A 428 4.80 6.99 30.49
N LYS A 429 4.79 7.03 29.16
CA LYS A 429 3.71 6.47 28.35
C LYS A 429 4.24 5.53 27.28
N CYS A 430 3.52 4.43 27.10
CA CYS A 430 3.65 3.56 25.95
C CYS A 430 2.28 3.08 25.47
N PHE A 431 2.18 2.75 24.18
CA PHE A 431 0.94 2.38 23.51
C PHE A 431 0.99 0.90 23.18
N ILE A 432 -0.04 0.13 23.53
CA ILE A 432 -0.08 -1.31 23.28
C ILE A 432 -0.08 -1.55 21.76
N ALA A 433 0.91 -2.27 21.27
CA ALA A 433 1.06 -2.61 19.86
C ALA A 433 0.66 -4.07 19.58
N LYS A 434 0.73 -4.96 20.58
CA LYS A 434 0.34 -6.37 20.44
C LYS A 434 0.14 -7.04 21.81
N LYS A 435 -0.83 -7.94 21.89
CA LYS A 435 -1.00 -8.87 23.01
C LYS A 435 -0.07 -10.08 22.89
N VAL A 436 0.55 -10.48 24.00
CA VAL A 436 1.29 -11.76 24.11
C VAL A 436 0.60 -12.67 25.12
N SER A 437 0.24 -12.13 26.28
CA SER A 437 -0.60 -12.76 27.30
C SER A 437 -1.33 -11.67 28.10
N GLN A 438 -2.11 -12.02 29.12
CA GLN A 438 -2.72 -11.01 30.00
C GLN A 438 -1.69 -10.33 30.93
N THR A 439 -0.48 -10.87 31.07
CA THR A 439 0.61 -10.28 31.85
C THR A 439 1.73 -9.70 30.99
N VAL A 440 1.74 -9.97 29.68
CA VAL A 440 2.79 -9.54 28.76
C VAL A 440 2.17 -8.93 27.52
N TRP A 441 2.53 -7.69 27.24
CA TRP A 441 2.07 -6.93 26.09
C TRP A 441 3.27 -6.28 25.42
N ASN A 442 3.26 -6.20 24.09
CA ASN A 442 4.21 -5.34 23.41
C ASN A 442 3.64 -3.94 23.32
N CYS A 443 4.50 -2.94 23.47
CA CYS A 443 4.16 -1.54 23.39
C CYS A 443 5.25 -0.72 22.70
N THR A 444 4.86 0.44 22.20
CA THR A 444 5.72 1.39 21.51
C THR A 444 5.59 2.79 22.12
N SER A 445 6.47 3.71 21.75
CA SER A 445 6.22 5.14 21.89
C SER A 445 5.01 5.55 21.04
N ALA A 446 4.56 6.80 21.21
CA ALA A 446 3.48 7.37 20.41
C ALA A 446 3.75 7.32 18.90
N THR A 447 5.03 7.33 18.49
CA THR A 447 5.46 7.34 17.09
C THR A 447 6.05 5.99 16.65
N GLY A 448 5.79 4.91 17.39
CA GLY A 448 6.18 3.54 17.00
C GLY A 448 7.61 3.12 17.39
N GLY A 449 8.40 4.02 17.99
CA GLY A 449 9.73 3.70 18.50
C GLY A 449 9.69 2.90 19.81
N LEU A 450 10.86 2.58 20.37
CA LEU A 450 10.95 1.91 21.67
C LEU A 450 10.41 2.81 22.80
N PRO A 451 9.61 2.28 23.74
CA PRO A 451 9.16 3.00 24.91
C PRO A 451 10.31 3.23 25.91
N THR A 452 10.12 4.19 26.83
CA THR A 452 11.13 4.46 27.87
C THR A 452 11.20 3.31 28.87
N ALA A 453 12.37 2.70 29.02
CA ALA A 453 12.56 1.56 29.91
C ALA A 453 12.27 1.91 31.39
N ALA A 454 11.70 0.96 32.11
CA ALA A 454 11.43 1.03 33.55
C ALA A 454 11.34 -0.38 34.14
N SER A 455 11.57 -0.54 35.44
CA SER A 455 11.59 -1.87 36.09
C SER A 455 10.76 -1.86 37.37
N GLY A 456 9.72 -2.68 37.41
CA GLY A 456 8.86 -2.88 38.58
C GLY A 456 8.19 -1.61 39.11
N VAL A 457 7.94 -0.63 38.24
CA VAL A 457 7.33 0.65 38.64
C VAL A 457 5.80 0.56 38.66
N VAL A 458 5.14 1.46 39.39
CA VAL A 458 3.67 1.50 39.46
C VAL A 458 3.07 1.83 38.10
N VAL A 459 1.93 1.19 37.79
CA VAL A 459 1.07 1.57 36.66
C VAL A 459 0.05 2.60 37.16
N ASN A 460 0.12 3.81 36.62
CA ASN A 460 -0.79 4.90 36.96
C ASN A 460 -2.18 4.68 36.35
N SER A 461 -2.23 4.27 35.07
CA SER A 461 -3.46 3.90 34.38
C SER A 461 -3.18 3.05 33.13
N ILE A 462 -4.19 2.30 32.69
CA ILE A 462 -4.28 1.73 31.35
C ILE A 462 -5.58 2.26 30.75
N SER A 463 -5.53 3.09 29.71
CA SER A 463 -6.75 3.76 29.22
C SER A 463 -6.78 3.85 27.70
N HIS A 464 -7.98 4.08 27.15
CA HIS A 464 -8.08 4.42 25.73
C HIS A 464 -7.30 5.70 25.40
N ALA A 465 -6.75 5.79 24.20
CA ALA A 465 -6.06 7.00 23.74
C ALA A 465 -7.04 8.16 23.49
N PHE A 466 -8.26 7.87 23.03
CA PHE A 466 -9.28 8.85 22.70
C PHE A 466 -10.69 8.40 23.14
N ALA A 467 -11.54 9.35 23.54
CA ALA A 467 -12.92 9.14 23.98
C ALA A 467 -13.98 9.16 22.86
N SER A 468 -13.57 9.32 21.60
CA SER A 468 -14.43 9.14 20.42
C SER A 468 -13.58 9.01 19.16
N LEU A 469 -14.14 8.42 18.10
CA LEU A 469 -13.45 8.28 16.82
C LEU A 469 -13.20 9.65 16.19
N SER A 470 -14.15 10.59 16.32
CA SER A 470 -13.99 11.96 15.85
C SER A 470 -12.81 12.68 16.54
N ALA A 471 -12.66 12.50 17.86
CA ALA A 471 -11.53 13.02 18.62
C ALA A 471 -10.20 12.38 18.19
N ALA A 472 -10.19 11.07 17.92
CA ALA A 472 -9.01 10.35 17.47
C ALA A 472 -8.51 10.84 16.11
N ILE A 473 -9.42 11.00 15.14
CA ILE A 473 -9.09 11.50 13.81
C ILE A 473 -8.49 12.91 13.86
N THR A 474 -9.01 13.77 14.72
CA THR A 474 -8.52 15.15 14.86
C THR A 474 -7.22 15.21 15.66
N GLY A 475 -7.09 14.39 16.71
CA GLY A 475 -6.02 14.48 17.69
C GLY A 475 -4.76 13.68 17.35
N ALA A 476 -4.85 12.65 16.51
CA ALA A 476 -3.72 11.73 16.24
C ALA A 476 -2.48 12.40 15.63
N SER A 477 -2.63 13.52 14.92
CA SER A 477 -1.52 14.30 14.38
C SER A 477 -0.89 15.29 15.38
N GLY A 478 -1.44 15.40 16.59
CA GLY A 478 -0.95 16.31 17.63
C GLY A 478 0.40 15.93 18.22
N ALA A 479 1.05 16.88 18.90
CA ALA A 479 2.41 16.74 19.43
C ALA A 479 2.59 15.63 20.49
N SER A 480 1.51 15.20 21.16
CA SER A 480 1.52 14.07 22.10
C SER A 480 1.32 12.71 21.41
N PHE A 481 1.10 12.70 20.10
CA PHE A 481 0.83 11.54 19.27
C PHE A 481 1.83 11.49 18.10
N LEU A 482 1.38 11.42 16.84
CA LEU A 482 2.27 11.32 15.67
C LEU A 482 3.12 12.57 15.43
N ASN A 483 2.62 13.74 15.87
CA ASN A 483 3.23 15.04 15.55
C ASN A 483 3.41 15.31 14.03
N THR A 484 2.62 14.63 13.20
CA THR A 484 2.56 14.81 11.74
C THR A 484 1.22 14.29 11.23
N SER A 485 0.72 14.86 10.13
CA SER A 485 -0.38 14.29 9.35
C SER A 485 0.08 13.72 8.00
N ASP A 486 1.37 13.81 7.69
CA ASP A 486 1.96 13.18 6.51
C ASP A 486 2.44 11.77 6.85
N LEU A 487 1.56 10.80 6.61
CA LEU A 487 1.82 9.39 6.90
C LEU A 487 2.81 8.79 5.91
N VAL A 488 2.89 9.34 4.69
CA VAL A 488 3.84 8.86 3.66
C VAL A 488 5.26 9.23 4.05
N SER A 489 5.53 10.51 4.31
CA SER A 489 6.88 10.95 4.72
C SER A 489 7.31 10.35 6.05
N GLY A 490 6.36 10.13 6.97
CA GLY A 490 6.62 9.50 8.26
C GLY A 490 6.72 7.97 8.23
N ASN A 491 6.44 7.34 7.09
CA ASN A 491 6.33 5.89 6.93
C ASN A 491 5.37 5.20 7.93
N TYR A 492 4.19 5.79 8.16
CA TYR A 492 3.20 5.30 9.12
C TYR A 492 1.98 4.67 8.47
N GLN A 493 1.50 3.56 9.03
CA GLN A 493 0.11 3.13 8.91
C GLN A 493 -0.60 3.49 10.21
N LEU A 494 -1.64 4.33 10.14
CA LEU A 494 -2.38 4.78 11.32
C LEU A 494 -3.64 3.94 11.55
N ASN A 495 -3.71 3.27 12.70
CA ASN A 495 -4.78 2.36 13.05
C ASN A 495 -5.58 2.90 14.24
N PHE A 496 -6.90 2.94 14.09
CA PHE A 496 -7.88 3.29 15.11
C PHE A 496 -8.70 2.05 15.50
N PRO A 497 -8.19 1.22 16.43
CA PRO A 497 -8.97 0.16 17.04
C PRO A 497 -10.07 0.74 17.93
N CYS A 498 -11.32 0.38 17.64
CA CYS A 498 -12.51 0.91 18.31
C CYS A 498 -13.09 -0.11 19.29
N TYR A 499 -13.35 0.33 20.53
CA TYR A 499 -13.76 -0.48 21.67
C TYR A 499 -15.11 -0.02 22.23
N TYR A 500 -15.91 -0.99 22.67
CA TYR A 500 -17.13 -0.71 23.42
C TYR A 500 -16.83 -0.55 24.90
N ASP A 501 -17.30 0.55 25.48
CA ASP A 501 -17.22 0.82 26.92
C ASP A 501 -18.60 0.96 27.54
N SER A 502 -19.34 2.01 27.17
CA SER A 502 -20.56 2.42 27.87
C SER A 502 -21.76 2.68 26.97
N GLY A 503 -21.57 2.78 25.66
CA GLY A 503 -22.65 3.14 24.74
C GLY A 503 -22.19 3.35 23.31
N ALA A 504 -23.01 4.04 22.52
CA ALA A 504 -22.64 4.44 21.16
C ALA A 504 -21.68 5.65 21.19
N ASP A 505 -20.74 5.69 20.26
CA ASP A 505 -20.13 6.97 19.85
C ASP A 505 -21.18 7.73 19.03
N THR A 506 -21.45 8.99 19.37
CA THR A 506 -22.51 9.79 18.75
C THR A 506 -21.99 10.94 17.90
N THR A 507 -20.66 11.06 17.75
CA THR A 507 -20.05 12.21 17.10
C THR A 507 -19.78 11.91 15.63
N PHE A 508 -20.21 12.82 14.74
CA PHE A 508 -19.87 12.75 13.32
C PHE A 508 -18.34 12.60 13.11
N VAL A 509 -17.95 11.71 12.19
CA VAL A 509 -16.55 11.40 11.87
C VAL A 509 -16.19 11.88 10.47
N ASN A 510 -15.25 12.82 10.38
CA ASN A 510 -14.67 13.28 9.12
C ASN A 510 -13.19 12.90 9.03
N VAL A 511 -12.87 11.85 8.28
CA VAL A 511 -11.49 11.42 8.05
C VAL A 511 -10.88 12.31 6.97
N ALA A 512 -10.18 13.37 7.39
CA ALA A 512 -9.58 14.38 6.51
C ALA A 512 -8.26 14.91 7.10
N GLY A 513 -7.47 15.63 6.29
CA GLY A 513 -6.28 16.35 6.75
C GLY A 513 -4.98 15.54 6.80
N TYR A 514 -4.97 14.30 6.29
CA TYR A 514 -3.79 13.44 6.23
C TYR A 514 -3.30 13.23 4.80
N THR A 515 -1.98 13.18 4.62
CA THR A 515 -1.34 12.69 3.40
C THR A 515 -1.12 11.19 3.54
N THR A 516 -1.72 10.41 2.64
CA THR A 516 -1.81 8.95 2.69
C THR A 516 -1.35 8.34 1.37
N GLY A 517 -0.84 7.10 1.42
CA GLY A 517 -0.44 6.30 0.26
C GLY A 517 -0.95 4.86 0.35
N THR A 518 -0.60 4.03 -0.63
CA THR A 518 -1.03 2.62 -0.68
C THR A 518 -0.51 1.80 0.49
N SER A 519 0.70 2.11 0.98
CA SER A 519 1.29 1.51 2.19
C SER A 519 0.92 2.30 3.45
N ASN A 520 0.83 3.62 3.34
CA ASN A 520 0.64 4.56 4.45
C ASN A 520 -0.82 5.05 4.55
N TYR A 521 -1.69 4.26 5.13
CA TYR A 521 -3.13 4.55 5.16
C TYR A 521 -3.70 4.64 6.58
N ILE A 522 -4.95 5.13 6.65
CA ILE A 522 -5.75 5.12 7.86
C ILE A 522 -6.66 3.88 7.86
N LYS A 523 -6.60 3.10 8.92
CA LYS A 523 -7.48 1.95 9.17
C LYS A 523 -8.33 2.20 10.41
N ILE A 524 -9.65 2.14 10.26
CA ILE A 524 -10.62 2.18 11.36
C ILE A 524 -11.24 0.80 11.47
N TYR A 525 -11.13 0.15 12.63
CA TYR A 525 -11.60 -1.22 12.78
C TYR A 525 -11.96 -1.58 14.22
N THR A 526 -12.70 -2.67 14.40
CA THR A 526 -12.89 -3.30 15.71
C THR A 526 -11.93 -4.48 15.89
N PRO A 527 -11.07 -4.48 16.93
CA PRO A 527 -10.21 -5.62 17.22
C PRO A 527 -11.00 -6.90 17.49
N ASN A 528 -10.54 -8.03 16.96
CA ASN A 528 -11.20 -9.31 17.18
C ASN A 528 -10.25 -10.46 17.51
N ASN A 529 -8.94 -10.29 17.34
CA ASN A 529 -7.99 -11.34 17.65
C ASN A 529 -7.64 -11.34 19.14
N SER A 530 -8.23 -12.26 19.90
CA SER A 530 -8.00 -12.36 21.35
C SER A 530 -6.59 -12.83 21.75
N SER A 531 -5.81 -13.32 20.78
CA SER A 531 -4.42 -13.75 20.99
C SER A 531 -3.40 -12.64 20.77
N THR A 532 -3.69 -11.66 19.89
CA THR A 532 -2.72 -10.63 19.50
C THR A 532 -3.20 -9.20 19.63
N GLU A 533 -4.49 -8.93 19.82
CA GLU A 533 -5.03 -7.57 19.82
C GLU A 533 -5.73 -7.20 21.11
N VAL A 534 -6.60 -8.06 21.63
CA VAL A 534 -7.57 -7.66 22.69
C VAL A 534 -7.83 -8.79 23.68
N ASN A 535 -8.41 -8.49 24.84
CA ASN A 535 -8.90 -9.51 25.78
C ASN A 535 -10.19 -10.19 25.34
N GLN A 536 -11.16 -9.43 24.82
CA GLN A 536 -12.39 -9.96 24.24
C GLN A 536 -12.68 -9.24 22.92
N GLY A 537 -13.07 -9.99 21.88
CA GLY A 537 -13.34 -9.41 20.57
C GLY A 537 -14.40 -8.29 20.63
N GLN A 538 -14.09 -7.15 20.03
CA GLN A 538 -14.92 -5.94 19.97
C GLN A 538 -15.79 -5.87 18.72
N ARG A 539 -15.57 -6.83 17.82
CA ARG A 539 -16.30 -6.96 16.57
C ARG A 539 -17.67 -7.59 16.77
N HIS A 540 -18.63 -7.11 15.98
CA HIS A 540 -19.94 -7.75 15.87
C HIS A 540 -19.83 -9.13 15.21
N GLY A 541 -20.79 -10.02 15.46
CA GLY A 541 -20.91 -11.30 14.76
C GLY A 541 -21.96 -11.19 13.66
N GLY A 542 -21.63 -10.47 12.57
CA GLY A 542 -22.48 -10.33 11.37
C GLY A 542 -23.82 -9.59 11.49
N LYS A 543 -24.28 -9.31 12.70
CA LYS A 543 -25.53 -8.59 13.02
C LYS A 543 -25.32 -7.48 14.04
N TRP A 544 -26.31 -6.59 14.16
CA TRP A 544 -26.24 -5.49 15.11
C TRP A 544 -26.20 -5.99 16.56
N ASP A 545 -25.28 -5.43 17.36
CA ASP A 545 -25.03 -5.77 18.75
C ASP A 545 -24.71 -4.50 19.55
N ASP A 546 -25.60 -4.15 20.49
CA ASP A 546 -25.45 -2.98 21.35
C ASP A 546 -24.34 -3.13 22.41
N GLY A 547 -23.79 -4.34 22.58
CA GLY A 547 -22.62 -4.63 23.41
C GLY A 547 -21.28 -4.56 22.66
N LYS A 548 -21.29 -4.04 21.43
CA LYS A 548 -20.09 -3.84 20.58
C LYS A 548 -19.95 -2.39 20.16
N TYR A 549 -18.76 -2.01 19.69
CA TYR A 549 -18.52 -0.64 19.26
C TYR A 549 -19.47 -0.29 18.12
N ARG A 550 -20.08 0.88 18.23
CA ARG A 550 -21.01 1.39 17.22
C ARG A 550 -20.97 2.91 17.18
N LEU A 551 -21.12 3.41 15.97
CA LEU A 551 -21.30 4.82 15.69
C LEU A 551 -22.78 5.08 15.42
N GLU A 552 -23.42 5.90 16.24
CA GLU A 552 -24.81 6.32 16.11
C GLU A 552 -24.91 7.84 15.97
N VAL A 553 -24.91 8.32 14.73
CA VAL A 553 -24.99 9.75 14.43
C VAL A 553 -26.44 10.13 14.17
N SER A 554 -26.87 11.28 14.69
CA SER A 554 -28.09 11.94 14.24
C SER A 554 -27.73 13.03 13.25
N ALA A 555 -28.34 13.02 12.07
CA ALA A 555 -28.13 14.06 11.07
C ALA A 555 -28.47 15.43 11.66
N ALA A 556 -27.62 16.42 11.40
CA ALA A 556 -27.79 17.81 11.86
C ALA A 556 -28.07 18.79 10.71
N ALA A 557 -27.89 18.34 9.46
CA ALA A 557 -28.14 19.07 8.22
C ALA A 557 -28.25 18.09 7.04
N ASP A 558 -28.70 18.57 5.88
CA ASP A 558 -28.57 17.83 4.62
C ASP A 558 -27.13 17.40 4.37
N PHE A 559 -26.97 16.22 3.77
CA PHE A 559 -25.68 15.61 3.46
C PHE A 559 -24.82 15.27 4.69
N THR A 560 -25.40 15.20 5.89
CA THR A 560 -24.66 14.75 7.08
C THR A 560 -24.30 13.25 6.93
N PRO A 561 -23.00 12.91 6.91
CA PRO A 561 -22.53 11.53 6.94
C PRO A 561 -22.59 10.97 8.36
N GLY A 562 -22.67 9.64 8.52
CA GLY A 562 -22.17 9.00 9.75
C GLY A 562 -20.64 9.08 9.79
N ILE A 563 -20.00 8.54 8.75
CA ILE A 563 -18.56 8.64 8.49
C ILE A 563 -18.34 9.19 7.09
N ASN A 564 -17.42 10.15 6.97
CA ASN A 564 -16.92 10.65 5.69
C ASN A 564 -15.43 10.34 5.53
N LEU A 565 -15.09 9.57 4.50
CA LEU A 565 -13.71 9.26 4.12
C LEU A 565 -13.23 10.25 3.06
N SER A 566 -12.51 11.29 3.48
CA SER A 566 -11.97 12.36 2.62
C SER A 566 -10.44 12.32 2.50
N VAL A 567 -9.83 11.17 2.77
CA VAL A 567 -8.41 10.88 2.50
C VAL A 567 -8.30 9.76 1.48
N LYS A 568 -7.11 9.60 0.88
CA LYS A 568 -6.87 8.49 -0.04
C LYS A 568 -6.55 7.21 0.76
N HIS A 569 -6.82 6.04 0.18
CA HIS A 569 -6.41 4.73 0.72
C HIS A 569 -7.01 4.33 2.08
N ALA A 570 -8.09 4.97 2.55
CA ALA A 570 -8.70 4.68 3.85
C ALA A 570 -9.44 3.33 3.89
N ARG A 571 -9.47 2.71 5.08
CA ARG A 571 -10.15 1.44 5.34
C ARG A 571 -11.07 1.50 6.56
N ILE A 572 -12.27 0.96 6.41
CA ILE A 572 -13.26 0.75 7.48
C ILE A 572 -13.61 -0.74 7.52
N GLU A 573 -13.37 -1.38 8.66
CA GLU A 573 -13.51 -2.84 8.80
C GLU A 573 -14.22 -3.25 10.10
N GLY A 574 -15.32 -4.02 10.01
CA GLY A 574 -15.94 -4.64 11.18
C GLY A 574 -16.65 -3.69 12.15
N ILE A 575 -17.01 -2.48 11.73
CA ILE A 575 -17.70 -1.52 12.59
C ILE A 575 -19.21 -1.56 12.35
N GLN A 576 -19.95 -1.01 13.32
CA GLN A 576 -21.40 -0.81 13.20
C GLN A 576 -21.69 0.67 13.01
N VAL A 577 -22.48 1.03 11.99
CA VAL A 577 -22.85 2.42 11.71
C VAL A 577 -24.36 2.54 11.57
N LYS A 578 -24.95 3.41 12.40
CA LYS A 578 -26.32 3.86 12.26
C LYS A 578 -26.33 5.36 12.11
N LEU A 579 -27.00 5.84 11.06
CA LEU A 579 -27.32 7.25 10.93
C LEU A 579 -28.84 7.41 11.03
N THR A 580 -29.25 8.30 11.94
CA THR A 580 -30.65 8.72 12.10
C THR A 580 -30.87 9.98 11.28
N ASN A 581 -31.70 9.90 10.25
CA ASN A 581 -32.09 11.06 9.47
C ASN A 581 -33.38 11.69 10.03
N ASN A 582 -33.26 12.92 10.54
CA ASN A 582 -34.34 13.70 11.13
C ASN A 582 -34.90 14.70 10.11
N ASP A 583 -35.68 14.23 9.12
CA ASP A 583 -36.31 15.08 8.08
C ASP A 583 -35.37 15.76 7.06
N TYR A 584 -34.09 15.40 6.96
CA TYR A 584 -33.19 15.99 5.96
C TYR A 584 -33.31 15.31 4.59
N GLY A 585 -33.15 16.11 3.54
CA GLY A 585 -33.31 15.73 2.14
C GLY A 585 -32.23 14.77 1.63
N TYR A 586 -31.07 14.76 2.29
CA TYR A 586 -29.96 13.88 1.95
C TYR A 586 -29.23 13.38 3.20
N GLY A 587 -28.93 12.08 3.24
CA GLY A 587 -28.13 11.48 4.31
C GLY A 587 -27.36 10.25 3.83
N TYR A 588 -26.26 9.91 4.51
CA TYR A 588 -25.51 8.70 4.20
C TYR A 588 -24.74 8.13 5.38
N SER A 589 -24.86 6.83 5.65
CA SER A 589 -24.15 6.22 6.80
C SER A 589 -22.63 6.27 6.58
N VAL A 590 -22.16 5.94 5.38
CA VAL A 590 -20.75 6.03 4.97
C VAL A 590 -20.63 6.74 3.63
N ALA A 591 -19.82 7.80 3.57
CA ALA A 591 -19.43 8.48 2.33
C ALA A 591 -17.97 8.27 1.97
N LEU A 592 -17.73 8.00 0.69
CA LEU A 592 -16.42 7.86 0.08
C LEU A 592 -16.14 9.11 -0.77
N GLY A 593 -15.35 10.02 -0.23
CA GLY A 593 -14.94 11.29 -0.84
C GLY A 593 -13.51 11.23 -1.36
N ASN A 594 -13.15 10.14 -2.04
CA ASN A 594 -11.76 9.90 -2.39
C ASN A 594 -11.30 10.81 -3.56
N GLY A 595 -10.05 11.28 -3.51
CA GLY A 595 -9.43 12.05 -4.61
C GLY A 595 -9.00 11.20 -5.81
N GLU A 596 -8.29 11.77 -6.77
CA GLU A 596 -7.72 11.02 -7.91
C GLU A 596 -6.67 9.98 -7.46
N ASN A 597 -6.57 8.87 -8.20
CA ASN A 597 -5.64 7.77 -7.93
C ASN A 597 -5.73 7.25 -6.48
N SER A 598 -6.94 7.05 -5.98
CA SER A 598 -7.22 6.69 -4.59
C SER A 598 -7.92 5.34 -4.49
N GLU A 599 -7.86 4.75 -3.31
CA GLU A 599 -8.62 3.54 -2.97
C GLU A 599 -9.41 3.77 -1.68
N ALA A 600 -10.58 3.16 -1.52
CA ALA A 600 -11.22 3.03 -0.22
C ALA A 600 -11.81 1.63 -0.04
N TYR A 601 -11.73 1.13 1.20
CA TYR A 601 -12.19 -0.19 1.59
C TYR A 601 -13.27 -0.06 2.65
N VAL A 602 -14.46 -0.59 2.39
CA VAL A 602 -15.56 -0.68 3.36
C VAL A 602 -15.95 -2.14 3.45
N THR A 603 -15.42 -2.83 4.45
CA THR A 603 -15.58 -4.30 4.53
C THR A 603 -16.15 -4.77 5.85
N GLN A 604 -17.01 -5.78 5.77
CA GLN A 604 -17.46 -6.56 6.92
C GLN A 604 -18.18 -5.72 7.99
N ASN A 605 -18.86 -4.65 7.59
CA ASN A 605 -19.56 -3.74 8.49
C ASN A 605 -21.04 -4.09 8.60
N VAL A 606 -21.67 -3.69 9.70
CA VAL A 606 -23.14 -3.65 9.82
C VAL A 606 -23.59 -2.21 9.70
N ILE A 607 -24.36 -1.90 8.66
CA ILE A 607 -24.80 -0.54 8.36
C ILE A 607 -26.33 -0.49 8.34
N ARG A 608 -26.90 0.49 9.07
CA ARG A 608 -28.35 0.70 9.05
C ARG A 608 -28.75 2.16 9.03
N GLY A 609 -29.96 2.41 8.53
CA GLY A 609 -30.64 3.69 8.65
C GLY A 609 -31.66 3.70 9.78
N ASN A 610 -32.01 4.90 10.22
CA ASN A 610 -33.19 5.15 11.05
C ASN A 610 -33.87 6.44 10.55
N PHE A 611 -35.17 6.37 10.29
CA PHE A 611 -35.93 7.48 9.72
C PHE A 611 -37.05 7.84 10.68
N THR A 612 -37.14 9.12 11.03
CA THR A 612 -38.18 9.61 11.94
C THR A 612 -39.44 10.06 11.19
N THR A 613 -39.39 10.15 9.85
CA THR A 613 -40.49 10.61 8.99
C THR A 613 -40.50 9.91 7.62
N THR A 614 -41.48 10.27 6.78
CA THR A 614 -41.75 9.70 5.44
C THR A 614 -41.41 10.65 4.28
N ASN A 615 -40.55 11.66 4.47
CA ASN A 615 -40.20 12.58 3.37
C ASN A 615 -39.57 11.81 2.19
N GLY A 616 -39.83 12.20 0.94
CA GLY A 616 -39.47 11.41 -0.26
C GLY A 616 -37.99 11.42 -0.66
N ASP A 617 -37.08 11.57 0.29
CA ASP A 617 -35.74 12.10 0.09
C ASP A 617 -34.63 11.02 0.03
N SER A 618 -33.42 11.36 -0.43
CA SER A 618 -32.38 10.35 -0.77
C SER A 618 -31.51 9.96 0.42
N TYR A 619 -31.44 8.68 0.76
CA TYR A 619 -30.55 8.17 1.78
C TYR A 619 -29.73 6.99 1.29
N PHE A 620 -28.43 6.98 1.60
CA PHE A 620 -27.52 5.92 1.17
C PHE A 620 -26.84 5.20 2.34
N GLY A 621 -26.82 3.87 2.34
CA GLY A 621 -26.01 3.14 3.31
C GLY A 621 -24.53 3.43 3.09
N ILE A 622 -24.03 3.12 1.89
CA ILE A 622 -22.70 3.49 1.42
C ILE A 622 -22.85 4.30 0.13
N ARG A 623 -22.19 5.47 0.08
CA ARG A 623 -22.17 6.34 -1.09
C ARG A 623 -20.76 6.55 -1.61
N ALA A 624 -20.54 6.24 -2.89
CA ALA A 624 -19.36 6.70 -3.66
C ALA A 624 -19.84 7.45 -4.91
N ASN A 625 -19.68 8.77 -4.93
CA ASN A 625 -20.15 9.58 -6.06
C ASN A 625 -19.16 10.69 -6.36
N HIS A 626 -18.20 10.42 -7.25
CA HIS A 626 -17.19 11.40 -7.61
C HIS A 626 -16.57 11.11 -8.98
N ASN A 627 -16.14 12.19 -9.66
CA ASN A 627 -15.54 12.15 -10.99
C ASN A 627 -14.00 12.07 -10.95
N SER A 628 -13.45 11.42 -9.93
CA SER A 628 -12.01 11.33 -9.74
C SER A 628 -11.41 10.23 -10.60
N VAL A 629 -10.49 10.61 -11.49
CA VAL A 629 -9.81 9.69 -12.39
C VAL A 629 -9.06 8.61 -11.59
N ASN A 630 -9.19 7.35 -12.03
CA ASN A 630 -8.56 6.15 -11.46
C ASN A 630 -8.87 5.87 -9.98
N ALA A 631 -9.90 6.49 -9.40
CA ALA A 631 -10.30 6.14 -8.05
C ALA A 631 -10.98 4.76 -8.03
N LYS A 632 -10.70 3.97 -7.00
CA LYS A 632 -11.25 2.63 -6.80
C LYS A 632 -11.96 2.53 -5.46
N VAL A 633 -13.05 1.76 -5.41
CA VAL A 633 -13.74 1.41 -4.16
C VAL A 633 -13.94 -0.10 -4.07
N TYR A 634 -13.69 -0.62 -2.88
CA TYR A 634 -13.78 -2.03 -2.54
C TYR A 634 -14.79 -2.19 -1.39
N ILE A 635 -15.94 -2.79 -1.69
CA ILE A 635 -17.05 -2.90 -0.74
C ILE A 635 -17.44 -4.37 -0.62
N SER A 636 -17.13 -5.01 0.51
CA SER A 636 -17.42 -6.44 0.67
C SER A 636 -17.88 -6.89 2.03
N ASN A 637 -18.62 -8.01 2.07
CA ASN A 637 -19.09 -8.64 3.30
C ASN A 637 -19.89 -7.71 4.22
N ASN A 638 -20.49 -6.64 3.73
CA ASN A 638 -21.30 -5.75 4.57
C ASN A 638 -22.73 -6.28 4.68
N THR A 639 -23.32 -6.16 5.86
CA THR A 639 -24.76 -6.35 6.08
C THR A 639 -25.41 -4.98 6.18
N ILE A 640 -26.26 -4.63 5.22
CA ILE A 640 -26.87 -3.30 5.06
C ILE A 640 -28.39 -3.41 5.06
N TYR A 641 -29.07 -2.67 5.93
CA TYR A 641 -30.53 -2.75 6.01
C TYR A 641 -31.20 -1.50 6.57
N ASP A 642 -32.53 -1.46 6.47
CA ASP A 642 -33.36 -0.31 6.88
C ASP A 642 -32.88 0.99 6.22
N ILE A 643 -32.69 0.99 4.89
CA ILE A 643 -32.26 2.16 4.11
C ILE A 643 -33.42 2.69 3.27
N GLY A 644 -34.04 3.79 3.73
CA GLY A 644 -35.06 4.56 2.99
C GLY A 644 -36.41 3.84 2.80
N ASN A 645 -37.04 3.37 3.89
CA ASN A 645 -38.35 2.71 3.81
C ASN A 645 -39.51 3.74 3.74
N GLY A 646 -40.55 3.47 2.96
CA GLY A 646 -41.84 4.20 3.05
C GLY A 646 -42.00 5.51 2.28
N GLY A 647 -41.33 5.68 1.13
CA GLY A 647 -41.54 6.85 0.23
C GLY A 647 -40.29 7.43 -0.43
N HIS A 648 -39.11 6.92 -0.10
CA HIS A 648 -37.81 7.48 -0.47
C HIS A 648 -37.24 6.89 -1.78
N TRP A 649 -37.78 7.27 -2.94
CA TRP A 649 -37.56 6.59 -4.24
C TRP A 649 -36.10 6.46 -4.72
N SER A 650 -35.19 7.32 -4.24
CA SER A 650 -33.78 7.37 -4.64
C SER A 650 -32.81 6.82 -3.58
N SER A 651 -33.32 6.22 -2.50
CA SER A 651 -32.46 5.65 -1.45
C SER A 651 -31.88 4.30 -1.86
N ALA A 652 -30.62 4.03 -1.51
CA ALA A 652 -29.96 2.76 -1.83
C ALA A 652 -29.06 2.25 -0.70
N GLY A 653 -29.02 0.94 -0.50
CA GLY A 653 -28.05 0.31 0.40
C GLY A 653 -26.61 0.66 0.00
N ILE A 654 -26.30 0.50 -1.28
CA ILE A 654 -25.03 0.94 -1.88
C ILE A 654 -25.34 1.78 -3.13
N TYR A 655 -24.78 2.99 -3.19
CA TYR A 655 -24.90 3.88 -4.34
C TYR A 655 -23.54 4.26 -4.90
N ILE A 656 -23.32 3.97 -6.18
CA ILE A 656 -22.08 4.27 -6.90
C ILE A 656 -22.36 5.09 -8.17
N ASN A 657 -21.63 6.20 -8.35
CA ASN A 657 -21.72 7.02 -9.56
C ASN A 657 -20.40 7.79 -9.82
N GLY A 658 -20.26 8.41 -10.99
CA GLY A 658 -19.12 9.25 -11.38
C GLY A 658 -18.21 8.58 -12.43
N THR A 659 -16.90 8.54 -12.18
CA THR A 659 -15.91 7.92 -13.11
C THR A 659 -15.01 6.89 -12.44
N LEU A 660 -15.28 6.56 -11.18
CA LEU A 660 -14.54 5.59 -10.38
C LEU A 660 -14.76 4.15 -10.87
N THR A 661 -13.88 3.23 -10.44
CA THR A 661 -14.05 1.78 -10.61
C THR A 661 -14.49 1.15 -9.29
N GLY A 662 -15.52 0.31 -9.31
CA GLY A 662 -16.06 -0.33 -8.10
C GLY A 662 -15.97 -1.85 -8.14
N TYR A 663 -15.53 -2.46 -7.03
CA TYR A 663 -15.57 -3.91 -6.81
C TYR A 663 -16.42 -4.19 -5.56
N ILE A 664 -17.64 -4.67 -5.78
CA ILE A 664 -18.67 -4.78 -4.74
C ILE A 664 -19.05 -6.24 -4.59
N TYR A 665 -18.51 -6.91 -3.59
CA TYR A 665 -18.52 -8.38 -3.50
C TYR A 665 -19.16 -8.90 -2.21
N ASN A 666 -19.97 -9.95 -2.28
CA ASN A 666 -20.47 -10.65 -1.09
C ASN A 666 -21.17 -9.73 -0.06
N ASN A 667 -21.96 -8.75 -0.46
CA ASN A 667 -22.74 -7.94 0.50
C ASN A 667 -24.15 -8.53 0.67
N THR A 668 -24.73 -8.42 1.87
CA THR A 668 -26.15 -8.72 2.13
C THR A 668 -26.90 -7.40 2.32
N ILE A 669 -27.83 -7.09 1.42
CA ILE A 669 -28.65 -5.86 1.49
C ILE A 669 -30.13 -6.24 1.61
N HIS A 670 -30.79 -5.78 2.67
CA HIS A 670 -32.17 -6.16 2.97
C HIS A 670 -33.06 -4.98 3.38
N GLY A 671 -34.28 -4.91 2.82
CA GLY A 671 -35.29 -3.94 3.27
C GLY A 671 -34.90 -2.48 3.01
N SER A 672 -34.20 -2.24 1.92
CA SER A 672 -33.88 -0.91 1.41
C SER A 672 -34.83 -0.52 0.27
N GLN A 673 -34.93 0.76 -0.12
CA GLN A 673 -35.66 1.12 -1.35
C GLN A 673 -34.96 0.51 -2.57
N GLN A 674 -33.67 0.75 -2.73
CA GLN A 674 -32.82 0.07 -3.71
C GLN A 674 -31.72 -0.69 -2.99
N GLY A 675 -31.38 -1.88 -3.47
CA GLY A 675 -30.28 -2.65 -2.87
C GLY A 675 -28.92 -2.10 -3.27
N ILE A 676 -28.50 -2.41 -4.51
CA ILE A 676 -27.29 -1.85 -5.12
C ILE A 676 -27.67 -1.02 -6.33
N ASN A 677 -27.34 0.28 -6.29
CA ASN A 677 -27.54 1.22 -7.39
C ASN A 677 -26.19 1.65 -7.96
N SER A 678 -26.00 1.46 -9.27
CA SER A 678 -24.83 1.96 -10.00
C SER A 678 -25.24 2.77 -11.22
N GLY A 679 -24.77 4.01 -11.30
CA GLY A 679 -24.96 4.89 -12.47
C GLY A 679 -23.99 4.62 -13.62
N ILE A 680 -23.05 3.67 -13.47
CA ILE A 680 -21.87 3.54 -14.35
C ILE A 680 -21.49 2.08 -14.62
N THR A 681 -20.83 1.82 -15.75
CA THR A 681 -20.46 0.44 -16.18
C THR A 681 -19.09 -0.03 -15.68
N SER A 682 -18.34 0.82 -14.97
CA SER A 682 -17.06 0.50 -14.33
C SER A 682 -17.21 -0.21 -12.97
N VAL A 683 -18.43 -0.58 -12.59
CA VAL A 683 -18.72 -1.28 -11.33
C VAL A 683 -18.94 -2.77 -11.59
N THR A 684 -18.06 -3.60 -11.06
CA THR A 684 -18.17 -5.07 -11.08
C THR A 684 -18.78 -5.54 -9.76
N ILE A 685 -19.89 -6.26 -9.83
CA ILE A 685 -20.56 -6.82 -8.66
C ILE A 685 -20.54 -8.35 -8.72
N LYS A 686 -20.15 -9.01 -7.63
CA LYS A 686 -20.10 -10.49 -7.55
C LYS A 686 -20.64 -11.00 -6.22
N ASN A 687 -21.34 -12.13 -6.23
CA ASN A 687 -21.81 -12.82 -5.02
C ASN A 687 -22.68 -11.97 -4.08
N ASN A 688 -23.28 -10.86 -4.52
CA ASN A 688 -24.11 -10.06 -3.62
C ASN A 688 -25.47 -10.71 -3.43
N LEU A 689 -26.01 -10.60 -2.23
CA LEU A 689 -27.35 -11.00 -1.85
C LEU A 689 -28.17 -9.74 -1.57
N SER A 690 -28.93 -9.29 -2.57
CA SER A 690 -29.83 -8.14 -2.42
C SER A 690 -31.27 -8.64 -2.39
N TYR A 691 -31.95 -8.51 -1.26
CA TYR A 691 -33.20 -9.23 -1.01
C TYR A 691 -34.28 -8.40 -0.31
N SER A 692 -35.51 -8.47 -0.83
CA SER A 692 -36.68 -7.75 -0.29
C SER A 692 -36.47 -6.24 -0.21
N ASN A 693 -35.79 -5.68 -1.22
CA ASN A 693 -35.77 -4.24 -1.46
C ASN A 693 -36.94 -3.84 -2.36
N GLY A 694 -37.11 -2.54 -2.62
CA GLY A 694 -38.01 -2.06 -3.68
C GLY A 694 -37.54 -2.53 -5.06
N ASP A 695 -36.29 -2.19 -5.39
CA ASP A 695 -35.50 -2.81 -6.46
C ASP A 695 -34.23 -3.41 -5.85
N ASP A 696 -33.97 -4.70 -6.02
CA ASP A 696 -32.76 -5.33 -5.48
C ASP A 696 -31.49 -4.81 -6.17
N TYR A 697 -31.55 -4.50 -7.47
CA TYR A 697 -30.47 -3.91 -8.26
C TYR A 697 -31.03 -2.81 -9.18
N TYR A 698 -30.31 -1.70 -9.30
CA TYR A 698 -30.72 -0.59 -10.14
C TYR A 698 -29.55 -0.01 -10.94
N GLY A 699 -29.79 0.34 -12.20
CA GLY A 699 -28.82 0.99 -13.07
C GLY A 699 -27.96 0.03 -13.89
N SER A 700 -26.69 0.40 -14.10
CA SER A 700 -25.75 -0.29 -15.01
C SER A 700 -24.60 -0.91 -14.25
N PHE A 701 -24.14 -2.09 -14.72
CA PHE A 701 -23.04 -2.83 -14.13
C PHE A 701 -22.08 -3.33 -15.21
N ASN A 702 -20.85 -3.62 -14.82
CA ASN A 702 -19.87 -4.23 -15.70
C ASN A 702 -20.32 -5.65 -16.12
N ALA A 703 -20.03 -6.03 -17.37
CA ALA A 703 -20.35 -7.36 -17.89
C ALA A 703 -19.64 -8.52 -17.17
N ALA A 704 -18.54 -8.25 -16.47
CA ALA A 704 -17.83 -9.22 -15.62
C ALA A 704 -18.55 -9.53 -14.28
N SER A 705 -19.70 -8.90 -14.02
CA SER A 705 -20.51 -9.14 -12.82
C SER A 705 -21.11 -10.56 -12.84
N ALA A 706 -21.04 -11.28 -11.72
CA ALA A 706 -21.41 -12.69 -11.65
C ALA A 706 -22.13 -13.05 -10.34
N ASN A 707 -23.08 -13.97 -10.40
CA ASN A 707 -23.72 -14.58 -9.22
C ASN A 707 -24.26 -13.55 -8.21
N ASN A 708 -25.11 -12.62 -8.67
CA ASN A 708 -25.79 -11.66 -7.80
C ASN A 708 -27.26 -12.06 -7.65
N LEU A 709 -27.74 -12.30 -6.44
CA LEU A 709 -29.09 -12.80 -6.18
C LEU A 709 -30.08 -11.68 -5.89
N SER A 710 -31.24 -11.73 -6.56
CA SER A 710 -32.40 -10.89 -6.27
C SER A 710 -33.66 -11.72 -5.96
N LYS A 711 -34.53 -11.17 -5.10
CA LYS A 711 -35.92 -11.61 -4.92
C LYS A 711 -36.80 -11.20 -6.09
N ASP A 712 -36.50 -10.07 -6.70
CA ASP A 712 -37.21 -9.55 -7.86
C ASP A 712 -36.50 -9.93 -9.18
N ALA A 713 -36.90 -9.30 -10.29
CA ALA A 713 -36.34 -9.54 -11.61
C ALA A 713 -35.10 -8.67 -11.95
N THR A 714 -34.55 -7.93 -10.98
CA THR A 714 -33.60 -6.84 -11.26
C THR A 714 -32.14 -7.25 -11.30
N SER A 715 -31.76 -8.43 -10.76
CA SER A 715 -30.36 -8.89 -10.82
C SER A 715 -29.79 -8.82 -12.25
N PRO A 716 -28.54 -8.36 -12.45
CA PRO A 716 -27.91 -8.40 -13.77
C PRO A 716 -27.64 -9.85 -14.23
N ASN A 717 -27.63 -10.82 -13.32
CA ASN A 717 -27.42 -12.23 -13.63
C ASN A 717 -28.76 -12.98 -13.65
N VAL A 718 -29.30 -13.20 -14.86
CA VAL A 718 -30.65 -13.74 -15.08
C VAL A 718 -30.96 -15.03 -14.30
N SER A 719 -29.98 -15.92 -14.15
CA SER A 719 -30.13 -17.19 -13.41
C SER A 719 -30.43 -17.01 -11.92
N PHE A 720 -30.17 -15.83 -11.37
CA PHE A 720 -30.27 -15.49 -9.95
C PHE A 720 -31.37 -14.47 -9.63
N ARG A 721 -32.29 -14.25 -10.59
CA ARG A 721 -33.52 -13.49 -10.39
C ARG A 721 -34.61 -14.32 -9.73
N SER A 722 -35.54 -13.64 -9.07
CA SER A 722 -36.77 -14.23 -8.51
C SER A 722 -36.50 -15.41 -7.58
N LYS A 723 -35.42 -15.36 -6.81
CA LYS A 723 -35.07 -16.42 -5.87
C LYS A 723 -35.72 -16.21 -4.52
N THR A 724 -35.91 -17.30 -3.78
CA THR A 724 -36.34 -17.25 -2.39
C THR A 724 -35.14 -17.56 -1.52
N VAL A 725 -34.85 -16.70 -0.55
CA VAL A 725 -33.76 -16.87 0.39
C VAL A 725 -34.32 -17.03 1.80
N SER A 726 -33.73 -17.95 2.54
CA SER A 726 -34.01 -18.20 3.95
C SER A 726 -32.87 -17.67 4.80
N PHE A 727 -33.16 -16.74 5.70
CA PHE A 727 -32.23 -16.26 6.72
C PHE A 727 -32.45 -17.01 8.04
N VAL A 728 -31.46 -16.95 8.94
CA VAL A 728 -31.57 -17.50 10.29
C VAL A 728 -32.74 -16.86 11.05
N ASP A 729 -32.83 -15.52 11.08
CA ASP A 729 -33.96 -14.81 11.69
C ASP A 729 -34.11 -13.37 11.15
N ALA A 730 -34.70 -13.26 9.97
CA ALA A 730 -34.93 -11.95 9.33
C ALA A 730 -35.86 -11.03 10.13
N THR A 731 -36.74 -11.58 10.98
CA THR A 731 -37.67 -10.77 11.80
C THR A 731 -36.89 -9.93 12.81
N ASN A 732 -35.87 -10.52 13.42
CA ASN A 732 -34.97 -9.86 14.36
C ASN A 732 -33.72 -9.27 13.71
N LYS A 733 -33.75 -9.06 12.38
CA LYS A 733 -32.65 -8.48 11.59
C LYS A 733 -31.35 -9.30 11.64
N ASP A 734 -31.48 -10.60 11.85
CA ASP A 734 -30.39 -11.56 11.73
C ASP A 734 -30.40 -12.11 10.29
N PHE A 735 -29.55 -11.53 9.46
CA PHE A 735 -29.45 -11.84 8.03
C PHE A 735 -28.31 -12.82 7.71
N HIS A 736 -27.85 -13.60 8.69
CA HIS A 736 -27.03 -14.77 8.39
C HIS A 736 -27.85 -15.74 7.53
N LEU A 737 -27.16 -16.40 6.61
CA LEU A 737 -27.78 -17.30 5.67
C LEU A 737 -28.18 -18.59 6.39
N SER A 738 -29.42 -19.05 6.16
CA SER A 738 -29.88 -20.28 6.79
C SER A 738 -29.13 -21.49 6.21
N ASN A 739 -28.77 -22.43 7.08
CA ASN A 739 -28.16 -23.70 6.67
C ASN A 739 -29.10 -24.63 5.86
N VAL A 740 -30.37 -24.25 5.64
CA VAL A 740 -31.28 -24.95 4.72
C VAL A 740 -31.57 -24.14 3.46
N ASP A 741 -30.97 -22.96 3.29
CA ASP A 741 -31.11 -22.20 2.06
C ASP A 741 -30.56 -22.99 0.87
N THR A 742 -31.23 -22.86 -0.27
CA THR A 742 -30.91 -23.58 -1.51
C THR A 742 -30.61 -22.65 -2.68
N ALA A 743 -30.71 -21.34 -2.49
CA ALA A 743 -30.61 -20.36 -3.57
C ALA A 743 -29.31 -19.55 -3.49
N ALA A 744 -28.91 -19.13 -2.29
CA ALA A 744 -27.69 -18.38 -2.02
C ALA A 744 -26.54 -19.28 -1.53
N ARG A 745 -26.87 -20.38 -0.84
CA ARG A 745 -25.85 -21.30 -0.34
C ARG A 745 -25.20 -22.09 -1.48
N ASP A 746 -23.88 -22.24 -1.44
CA ASP A 746 -23.04 -22.97 -2.39
C ASP A 746 -23.24 -22.50 -3.85
N ALA A 747 -23.55 -21.21 -4.03
CA ALA A 747 -24.00 -20.66 -5.32
C ALA A 747 -23.20 -19.43 -5.77
N GLY A 748 -22.18 -19.03 -5.03
CA GLY A 748 -21.24 -17.96 -5.37
C GLY A 748 -20.08 -18.42 -6.27
N VAL A 749 -19.26 -17.47 -6.70
CA VAL A 749 -17.96 -17.71 -7.31
C VAL A 749 -16.85 -17.62 -6.26
N ASP A 750 -15.76 -18.37 -6.43
CA ASP A 750 -14.58 -18.26 -5.58
C ASP A 750 -13.82 -16.96 -5.89
N LEU A 751 -13.64 -16.11 -4.89
CA LEU A 751 -12.94 -14.83 -4.99
C LEU A 751 -11.60 -14.84 -4.24
N SER A 752 -11.13 -15.99 -3.76
CA SER A 752 -9.86 -16.10 -3.04
C SER A 752 -8.63 -15.70 -3.85
N ALA A 753 -8.73 -15.78 -5.18
CA ALA A 753 -7.71 -15.36 -6.13
C ALA A 753 -8.24 -14.36 -7.17
N ASP A 754 -9.30 -13.59 -6.85
CA ASP A 754 -9.77 -12.53 -7.75
C ASP A 754 -8.65 -11.50 -7.98
N GLU A 755 -8.34 -11.21 -9.23
CA GLU A 755 -7.21 -10.34 -9.62
C GLU A 755 -7.33 -8.92 -9.08
N ASN A 756 -8.54 -8.45 -8.79
CA ASN A 756 -8.77 -7.07 -8.39
C ASN A 756 -9.01 -6.94 -6.89
N PHE A 757 -9.71 -7.90 -6.27
CA PHE A 757 -10.02 -7.84 -4.85
C PHE A 757 -10.14 -9.23 -4.22
N PRO A 758 -9.00 -9.88 -3.90
CA PRO A 758 -9.00 -11.21 -3.30
C PRO A 758 -9.31 -11.15 -1.80
N PHE A 759 -10.15 -12.07 -1.32
CA PHE A 759 -10.39 -12.32 0.11
C PHE A 759 -10.88 -13.75 0.32
N SER A 760 -10.90 -14.24 1.56
CA SER A 760 -11.27 -15.63 1.86
C SER A 760 -12.07 -15.80 3.14
N LYS A 761 -12.52 -14.69 3.74
CA LYS A 761 -13.31 -14.71 4.97
C LYS A 761 -14.62 -13.96 4.80
N ASP A 762 -15.64 -14.38 5.54
CA ASP A 762 -16.96 -13.76 5.58
C ASP A 762 -17.06 -12.65 6.64
N ILE A 763 -18.28 -12.16 6.90
CA ILE A 763 -18.55 -11.12 7.88
C ILE A 763 -18.26 -11.55 9.33
N ASP A 764 -18.23 -12.84 9.65
CA ASP A 764 -17.91 -13.35 10.98
C ASP A 764 -16.42 -13.71 11.14
N GLY A 765 -15.68 -13.68 10.04
CA GLY A 765 -14.28 -14.11 9.98
C GLY A 765 -14.10 -15.60 9.74
N GLN A 766 -15.17 -16.32 9.36
CA GLN A 766 -15.12 -17.71 8.95
C GLN A 766 -14.52 -17.82 7.55
N ILE A 767 -13.84 -18.94 7.27
CA ILE A 767 -13.18 -19.17 5.97
C ILE A 767 -14.24 -19.55 4.93
N ARG A 768 -14.10 -19.03 3.71
CA ARG A 768 -14.88 -19.44 2.54
C ARG A 768 -14.09 -20.36 1.61
N PRO A 769 -14.68 -21.45 1.08
CA PRO A 769 -16.00 -21.96 1.42
C PRO A 769 -15.99 -22.85 2.68
N ILE A 770 -17.14 -23.00 3.34
CA ILE A 770 -17.33 -24.06 4.34
C ILE A 770 -17.90 -25.30 3.65
N GLY A 771 -17.00 -26.20 3.27
CA GLY A 771 -17.34 -27.49 2.68
C GLY A 771 -17.47 -27.47 1.15
N GLY A 772 -18.39 -26.66 0.61
CA GLY A 772 -18.75 -26.66 -0.81
C GLY A 772 -18.19 -25.47 -1.62
N ILE A 773 -19.07 -24.74 -2.29
CA ILE A 773 -18.76 -23.52 -3.05
C ILE A 773 -19.07 -22.33 -2.14
N TRP A 774 -18.52 -21.15 -2.43
CA TRP A 774 -18.84 -19.95 -1.67
C TRP A 774 -20.35 -19.67 -1.65
N ASP A 775 -20.84 -19.12 -0.56
CA ASP A 775 -22.18 -18.58 -0.46
C ASP A 775 -22.27 -17.17 -1.08
N MET A 776 -23.46 -16.81 -1.59
CA MET A 776 -23.78 -15.43 -1.93
C MET A 776 -24.24 -14.66 -0.68
N GLY A 777 -23.79 -13.41 -0.55
CA GLY A 777 -24.03 -12.56 0.61
C GLY A 777 -22.83 -12.46 1.55
N ALA A 778 -23.02 -11.73 2.64
CA ALA A 778 -21.97 -11.38 3.61
C ALA A 778 -21.53 -12.53 4.51
N ASP A 779 -22.38 -13.52 4.70
CA ASP A 779 -22.19 -14.68 5.56
C ASP A 779 -21.85 -15.94 4.74
N GLU A 780 -21.12 -16.87 5.35
CA GLU A 780 -20.91 -18.23 4.86
C GLU A 780 -21.61 -19.19 5.83
N ALA A 781 -22.73 -19.77 5.41
CA ALA A 781 -23.57 -20.58 6.26
C ALA A 781 -22.82 -21.84 6.74
N ALA A 782 -22.82 -22.06 8.06
CA ALA A 782 -22.21 -23.25 8.63
C ALA A 782 -22.82 -24.55 8.05
N SER A 783 -21.97 -25.57 7.83
CA SER A 783 -22.42 -26.85 7.25
C SER A 783 -23.47 -27.53 8.15
N SER A 784 -24.48 -28.14 7.54
CA SER A 784 -25.38 -29.07 8.25
C SER A 784 -24.77 -30.48 8.25
N THR A 785 -24.43 -31.01 9.43
CA THR A 785 -24.12 -32.45 9.56
C THR A 785 -25.43 -33.24 9.54
N LYS A 786 -25.72 -33.92 8.43
CA LYS A 786 -26.81 -34.91 8.39
C LYS A 786 -26.36 -36.19 9.10
N ILE A 787 -26.87 -36.46 10.30
CA ILE A 787 -26.69 -37.76 10.94
C ILE A 787 -27.62 -38.76 10.24
N ASN A 788 -27.08 -39.57 9.33
CA ASN A 788 -27.78 -40.72 8.75
C ASN A 788 -27.69 -41.93 9.71
N GLY A 789 -28.47 -41.86 10.79
CA GLY A 789 -28.57 -42.91 11.80
C GLY A 789 -29.42 -42.45 12.99
N GLY A 790 -30.08 -43.38 13.67
CA GLY A 790 -30.86 -43.04 14.86
C GLY A 790 -29.96 -42.45 15.95
N VAL A 791 -30.24 -41.22 16.38
CA VAL A 791 -29.55 -40.60 17.51
C VAL A 791 -30.05 -41.29 18.79
N LYS A 792 -29.19 -42.05 19.46
CA LYS A 792 -29.45 -42.59 20.79
C LYS A 792 -28.93 -41.58 21.82
N ILE A 793 -29.83 -41.01 22.61
CA ILE A 793 -29.50 -40.05 23.66
C ILE A 793 -29.64 -40.78 25.00
N ASP A 794 -28.53 -41.07 25.66
CA ASP A 794 -28.52 -41.59 27.02
C ASP A 794 -28.37 -40.42 28.01
N GLY A 795 -29.45 -40.13 28.75
CA GLY A 795 -29.51 -39.05 29.75
C GLY A 795 -30.37 -37.84 29.35
N GLY A 796 -30.78 -37.05 30.35
CA GLY A 796 -31.78 -35.98 30.24
C GLY A 796 -31.34 -34.74 29.44
N VAL A 797 -31.13 -34.91 28.14
CA VAL A 797 -30.87 -33.81 27.21
C VAL A 797 -32.21 -33.18 26.79
N LYS A 798 -32.34 -31.88 27.00
CA LYS A 798 -33.43 -31.08 26.39
C LYS A 798 -33.01 -30.67 24.99
N ILE A 799 -33.61 -31.28 23.97
CA ILE A 799 -33.55 -30.76 22.60
C ILE A 799 -34.60 -29.64 22.51
N GLN A 800 -34.15 -28.39 22.40
CA GLN A 800 -35.04 -27.29 22.02
C GLN A 800 -35.16 -27.29 20.50
N LYS A 801 -36.39 -27.40 20.02
CA LYS A 801 -36.72 -27.11 18.62
C LYS A 801 -36.53 -25.60 18.45
N GLN A 802 -35.58 -25.18 17.63
CA GLN A 802 -35.55 -23.80 17.11
C GLN A 802 -36.78 -23.59 16.23
#